data_AF-A0A8C2DNR0-F1
#
_entry.id   AF-A0A8C2DNR0-F1
#
_cell.length_a   1.000
_cell.length_b   1.000
_cell.length_c   1.000
_cell.angle_alpha   90.00
_cell.angle_beta   90.00
_cell.angle_gamma   90.00
#
_symmetry.space_group_name_H-M   'P 1'
#
loop_
_entity.id
_entity.type
_entity.pdbx_description
1 polymer ?
#
loop_
_entity_poly.entity_id
_entity_poly.type
_entity_poly.pdbx_seq_one_letter_code
_entity_poly.pdbx_strand_id
1 'polypeptide(L)'
;MSKPLTDQEKRKQISVRGLAGVENVADLKTNFNRHLHFTLVKDRNVATKRDYYFALAHTVRDHLVGRWIRTQQHYYEKDPKRVYYLSLEFYMGRTLQNTMVNLALENACDEAIYQLGLDMEELQDMEEDAGLGNGGLGRLAACFLDSMATLGLAAYGYGIRYEFGIFNQKIVNGWQAEEADDWLRYGNPWEKARPEYMRPVHFYGRVEHHPDGVKWVDTQVVLALPYDTPVPGYRNNIVNTMRLWSAKAPCEFHLKDFNVGGYIQAVLDKNLAENISRVLYPNDNFFEGKELRLKQEYFVVAATLQDIIRRFKASKFGSTEVVRMDLTTLPDKVAIQLNDTHPAMAIPELMRILVDDEKLSWDTAWDITVRTCAYTNHTVLPEALERWPIDLFQNLLPRHLEIIYEINRRHLERITALYPGDYDRLRRMSLIEECGQKKINMAHLCIVGSHAVNGVAQIHSDIIKDTVFKDFYEVDPQKFQNKTNGITPRRWLVMCNPGLAEVIAEKHCAIEDYIRDLSQLKNLLKFVDDDALIRDIAKVKQENKLKFAVHLEEQYKVKINPNSMFDVQVKRIHEYKRQLLNCLHIITLYNRIKKEPNKAWTPRTIMIGGKAAPGYHTAKMIIKLITAIGEVVNNDSVVGDRLKVIYLENYRVTLAEKVIPASDLSEQISTAGTEASGTGNMKFMLNGALTIGTMDGANVEMAEEAGEENLFIFGMRVKDVEALDQKGYDAMEYYNRIPELKQVMDQISGGFFSPGEPDLFKDIVKMLMHHDRFKVFADYEDYIKCQEKVSALYKNTKEWTKMVIHNIAGCGKFSSDRTIAQYAREIWGMEPSLEKIAAPDDPR
;
A
#
# COMPACT_ATOMS: atom_id res chain seq x y z
N MET A 1 -15.25 -16.96 32.31
CA MET A 1 -15.62 -17.60 31.04
C MET A 1 -16.94 -17.00 30.61
N SER A 2 -17.00 -16.27 29.50
CA SER A 2 -18.28 -15.90 28.89
C SER A 2 -19.00 -17.19 28.46
N LYS A 3 -20.33 -17.21 28.56
CA LYS A 3 -21.13 -18.31 28.01
C LYS A 3 -20.84 -18.44 26.51
N PRO A 4 -20.80 -19.67 25.95
CA PRO A 4 -20.82 -19.86 24.50
C PRO A 4 -22.01 -19.10 23.92
N LEU A 5 -21.76 -18.33 22.86
CA LEU A 5 -22.84 -17.67 22.11
C LEU A 5 -23.85 -18.73 21.68
N THR A 6 -25.11 -18.49 22.01
CA THR A 6 -26.22 -19.30 21.51
C THR A 6 -26.29 -19.20 19.99
N ASP A 7 -26.87 -20.20 19.32
CA ASP A 7 -27.08 -20.12 17.87
C ASP A 7 -27.85 -18.86 17.47
N GLN A 8 -28.73 -18.36 18.33
CA GLN A 8 -29.47 -17.12 18.11
C GLN A 8 -28.58 -15.86 18.20
N GLU A 9 -27.58 -15.84 19.08
CA GLU A 9 -26.60 -14.76 19.18
C GLU A 9 -25.55 -14.82 18.05
N LYS A 10 -25.17 -16.02 17.59
CA LYS A 10 -24.37 -16.20 16.36
C LYS A 10 -25.14 -15.74 15.12
N ARG A 11 -26.46 -15.92 15.12
CA ARG A 11 -27.41 -15.50 14.07
C ARG A 11 -27.79 -14.03 14.10
N LYS A 12 -27.22 -13.20 14.99
CA LYS A 12 -27.54 -11.76 14.99
C LYS A 12 -27.02 -11.15 13.68
N GLN A 13 -27.85 -11.19 12.64
CA GLN A 13 -27.53 -10.68 11.32
C GLN A 13 -27.29 -9.19 11.41
N ILE A 14 -26.15 -8.77 10.86
CA ILE A 14 -25.72 -7.39 10.83
C ILE A 14 -26.30 -6.75 9.57
N SER A 15 -27.04 -5.65 9.70
CA SER A 15 -27.78 -5.05 8.57
C SER A 15 -26.85 -4.54 7.47
N VAL A 16 -25.64 -4.08 7.82
CA VAL A 16 -24.64 -3.63 6.83
C VAL A 16 -24.22 -4.70 5.81
N ARG A 17 -24.40 -5.99 6.11
CA ARG A 17 -24.01 -7.13 5.26
C ARG A 17 -25.03 -7.51 4.15
N GLY A 18 -26.16 -6.80 4.06
CA GLY A 18 -27.17 -7.00 3.01
C GLY A 18 -28.31 -7.94 3.39
N LEU A 19 -29.23 -8.23 2.46
CA LEU A 19 -30.42 -9.06 2.70
C LEU A 19 -30.17 -10.52 2.29
N ALA A 20 -30.57 -11.48 3.14
CA ALA A 20 -30.61 -12.90 2.81
C ALA A 20 -31.97 -13.28 2.21
N GLY A 21 -32.23 -12.89 0.96
CA GLY A 21 -33.44 -13.27 0.24
C GLY A 21 -33.51 -14.77 -0.04
N VAL A 22 -34.69 -15.38 0.13
CA VAL A 22 -34.90 -16.84 0.00
C VAL A 22 -34.48 -17.37 -1.39
N GLU A 23 -34.80 -16.64 -2.45
CA GLU A 23 -34.44 -17.02 -3.84
C GLU A 23 -32.92 -16.94 -4.06
N ASN A 24 -32.26 -15.89 -3.58
CA ASN A 24 -30.81 -15.72 -3.69
C ASN A 24 -30.03 -16.84 -2.97
N VAL A 25 -30.49 -17.27 -1.78
CA VAL A 25 -29.79 -18.32 -1.01
C VAL A 25 -29.89 -19.69 -1.72
N ALA A 26 -31.05 -20.01 -2.31
CA ALA A 26 -31.23 -21.26 -3.05
C ALA A 26 -30.34 -21.31 -4.30
N ASP A 27 -30.24 -20.21 -5.03
CA ASP A 27 -29.40 -20.10 -6.24
C ASP A 27 -27.91 -20.18 -5.90
N LEU A 28 -27.47 -19.52 -4.82
CA LEU A 28 -26.09 -19.61 -4.34
C LEU A 28 -25.69 -21.04 -3.98
N LYS A 29 -26.54 -21.78 -3.26
CA LYS A 29 -26.30 -23.19 -2.92
C LYS A 29 -26.21 -24.08 -4.16
N THR A 30 -27.07 -23.84 -5.14
CA THR A 30 -27.07 -24.60 -6.40
C THR A 30 -25.78 -24.35 -7.18
N ASN A 31 -25.37 -23.09 -7.31
CA ASN A 31 -24.13 -22.72 -8.00
C ASN A 31 -22.88 -23.18 -7.26
N PHE A 32 -22.86 -23.14 -5.93
CA PHE A 32 -21.78 -23.68 -5.12
C PHE A 32 -21.57 -25.18 -5.39
N ASN A 33 -22.64 -25.97 -5.34
CA ASN A 33 -22.57 -27.41 -5.65
C ASN A 33 -22.20 -27.67 -7.12
N ARG A 34 -22.66 -26.83 -8.06
CA ARG A 34 -22.27 -26.88 -9.47
C ARG A 34 -20.75 -26.71 -9.62
N HIS A 35 -20.14 -25.71 -8.99
CA HIS A 35 -18.69 -25.52 -9.08
C HIS A 35 -17.91 -26.61 -8.37
N LEU A 36 -18.37 -27.06 -7.19
CA LEU A 36 -17.75 -28.19 -6.50
C LEU A 36 -17.70 -29.44 -7.40
N HIS A 37 -18.79 -29.73 -8.10
CA HIS A 37 -18.90 -30.91 -8.96
C HIS A 37 -18.19 -30.74 -10.31
N PHE A 38 -18.49 -29.67 -11.07
CA PHE A 38 -18.04 -29.54 -12.46
C PHE A 38 -16.73 -28.77 -12.62
N THR A 39 -16.44 -27.81 -11.73
CA THR A 39 -15.20 -27.01 -11.82
C THR A 39 -14.08 -27.68 -11.05
N LEU A 40 -14.35 -28.18 -9.85
CA LEU A 40 -13.33 -28.80 -8.98
C LEU A 40 -13.25 -30.32 -9.12
N VAL A 41 -14.25 -30.95 -9.75
CA VAL A 41 -14.31 -32.41 -9.93
C VAL A 41 -14.26 -33.12 -8.57
N LYS A 42 -15.09 -32.63 -7.63
CA LYS A 42 -15.20 -33.16 -6.26
C LYS A 42 -16.64 -33.55 -5.93
N ASP A 43 -16.78 -34.57 -5.10
CA ASP A 43 -17.99 -34.84 -4.34
C ASP A 43 -17.79 -34.43 -2.86
N ARG A 44 -18.87 -34.37 -2.09
CA ARG A 44 -18.85 -33.91 -0.70
C ARG A 44 -18.05 -34.80 0.25
N ASN A 45 -17.79 -36.06 -0.10
CA ASN A 45 -17.07 -37.00 0.77
C ASN A 45 -15.56 -36.77 0.73
N VAL A 46 -15.03 -36.27 -0.39
CA VAL A 46 -13.58 -36.06 -0.61
C VAL A 46 -13.18 -34.58 -0.67
N ALA A 47 -14.15 -33.67 -0.59
CA ALA A 47 -13.92 -32.24 -0.63
C ALA A 47 -13.27 -31.73 0.67
N THR A 48 -12.17 -31.00 0.52
CA THR A 48 -11.44 -30.34 1.60
C THR A 48 -11.94 -28.90 1.80
N LYS A 49 -11.53 -28.24 2.90
CA LYS A 49 -11.82 -26.81 3.13
C LYS A 49 -11.36 -25.92 1.97
N ARG A 50 -10.22 -26.25 1.34
CA ARG A 50 -9.71 -25.53 0.16
C ARG A 50 -10.64 -25.69 -1.05
N ASP A 51 -11.17 -26.90 -1.28
CA ASP A 51 -12.14 -27.15 -2.36
C ASP A 51 -13.42 -26.33 -2.14
N TYR A 52 -13.93 -26.28 -0.89
CA TYR A 52 -15.10 -25.46 -0.56
C TYR A 52 -14.85 -23.95 -0.73
N TYR A 53 -13.66 -23.46 -0.38
CA TYR A 53 -13.26 -22.07 -0.67
C TYR A 53 -13.32 -21.78 -2.18
N PHE A 54 -12.69 -22.62 -3.02
CA PHE A 54 -12.70 -22.39 -4.47
C PHE A 54 -14.11 -22.46 -5.06
N ALA A 55 -14.96 -23.36 -4.57
CA ALA A 55 -16.35 -23.43 -4.99
C ALA A 55 -17.08 -22.11 -4.70
N LEU A 56 -16.93 -21.58 -3.48
CA LEU A 56 -17.50 -20.28 -3.09
C LEU A 56 -16.91 -19.13 -3.91
N ALA A 57 -15.59 -19.09 -4.12
CA ALA A 57 -14.94 -18.05 -4.91
C ALA A 57 -15.44 -18.01 -6.36
N HIS A 58 -15.61 -19.19 -6.99
CA HIS A 58 -16.20 -19.27 -8.33
C HIS A 58 -17.67 -18.83 -8.35
N THR A 59 -18.47 -19.24 -7.37
CA THR A 59 -19.87 -18.80 -7.24
C THR A 59 -19.96 -17.28 -7.14
N VAL A 60 -19.17 -16.65 -6.25
CA VAL A 60 -19.17 -15.19 -6.09
C VAL A 60 -18.65 -14.48 -7.34
N ARG A 61 -17.62 -15.04 -7.99
CA ARG A 61 -17.06 -14.49 -9.23
C ARG A 61 -18.06 -14.48 -10.39
N ASP A 62 -18.95 -15.46 -10.50
CA ASP A 62 -19.96 -15.49 -11.57
C ASP A 62 -20.86 -14.24 -11.54
N HIS A 63 -21.16 -13.70 -10.35
CA HIS A 63 -21.91 -12.44 -10.19
C HIS A 63 -21.13 -11.19 -10.66
N LEU A 64 -19.80 -11.25 -10.72
CA LEU A 64 -18.97 -10.17 -11.26
C LEU A 64 -18.93 -10.16 -12.79
N VAL A 65 -18.92 -11.34 -13.44
CA VAL A 65 -18.66 -11.46 -14.88
C VAL A 65 -19.66 -10.65 -15.71
N GLY A 66 -20.96 -10.79 -15.41
CA GLY A 66 -22.02 -10.06 -16.12
C GLY A 66 -21.95 -8.54 -15.94
N ARG A 67 -21.52 -8.08 -14.75
CA ARG A 67 -21.30 -6.64 -14.47
C ARG A 67 -20.06 -6.14 -15.21
N TRP A 68 -18.98 -6.90 -15.16
CA TRP A 68 -17.71 -6.56 -15.78
C TRP A 68 -17.80 -6.39 -17.29
N ILE A 69 -18.44 -7.34 -17.99
CA ILE A 69 -18.67 -7.23 -19.45
C ILE A 69 -19.43 -5.93 -19.78
N ARG A 70 -20.48 -5.62 -19.02
CA ARG A 70 -21.33 -4.46 -19.28
C ARG A 70 -20.67 -3.14 -18.92
N THR A 71 -19.85 -3.10 -17.87
CA THR A 71 -19.02 -1.92 -17.56
C THR A 71 -18.03 -1.65 -18.70
N GLN A 72 -17.31 -2.67 -19.17
CA GLN A 72 -16.37 -2.49 -20.28
C GLN A 72 -17.11 -2.05 -21.56
N GLN A 73 -18.24 -2.68 -21.88
CA GLN A 73 -19.09 -2.29 -23.01
C GLN A 73 -19.57 -0.85 -22.89
N HIS A 74 -20.07 -0.44 -21.72
CA HIS A 74 -20.49 0.94 -21.44
C HIS A 74 -19.35 1.95 -21.69
N TYR A 75 -18.12 1.64 -21.27
CA TYR A 75 -16.97 2.49 -21.57
C TYR A 75 -16.63 2.55 -23.05
N TYR A 76 -16.79 1.48 -23.82
CA TYR A 76 -16.63 1.55 -25.28
C TYR A 76 -17.74 2.36 -25.96
N GLU A 77 -18.99 2.24 -25.52
CA GLU A 77 -20.13 2.95 -26.10
C GLU A 77 -20.12 4.46 -25.79
N LYS A 78 -19.82 4.83 -24.55
CA LYS A 78 -19.75 6.24 -24.12
C LYS A 78 -18.42 6.91 -24.48
N ASP A 79 -17.37 6.12 -24.65
CA ASP A 79 -15.99 6.56 -24.88
C ASP A 79 -15.55 7.73 -23.97
N PRO A 80 -15.63 7.59 -22.64
CA PRO A 80 -15.17 8.61 -21.72
C PRO A 80 -13.63 8.74 -21.77
N LYS A 81 -13.10 9.82 -21.20
CA LYS A 81 -11.69 9.88 -20.84
C LYS A 81 -11.37 8.73 -19.89
N ARG A 82 -10.23 8.07 -20.09
CA ARG A 82 -9.79 6.91 -19.30
C ARG A 82 -8.56 7.26 -18.49
N VAL A 83 -8.55 6.83 -17.24
CA VAL A 83 -7.40 6.98 -16.33
C VAL A 83 -6.65 5.66 -16.24
N TYR A 84 -5.34 5.75 -16.36
CA TYR A 84 -4.41 4.64 -16.26
C TYR A 84 -3.47 4.88 -15.09
N TYR A 85 -3.66 4.12 -14.02
CA TYR A 85 -2.85 4.21 -12.82
C TYR A 85 -1.72 3.19 -12.91
N LEU A 86 -0.50 3.65 -13.17
CA LEU A 86 0.68 2.79 -13.32
C LEU A 86 1.37 2.64 -11.97
N SER A 87 1.49 1.41 -11.49
CA SER A 87 2.25 1.12 -10.28
C SER A 87 2.91 -0.24 -10.34
N LEU A 88 4.14 -0.32 -9.82
CA LEU A 88 4.83 -1.59 -9.63
C LEU A 88 4.32 -2.37 -8.41
N GLU A 89 3.46 -1.77 -7.59
CA GLU A 89 2.88 -2.41 -6.40
C GLU A 89 1.34 -2.29 -6.36
N PHE A 90 0.65 -3.40 -6.12
CA PHE A 90 -0.77 -3.44 -5.76
C PHE A 90 -0.98 -4.39 -4.57
N TYR A 91 -1.04 -3.85 -3.36
CA TYR A 91 -1.16 -4.66 -2.15
C TYR A 91 -2.63 -5.00 -1.87
N MET A 92 -3.20 -5.89 -2.67
CA MET A 92 -4.65 -6.14 -2.72
C MET A 92 -5.19 -6.84 -1.46
N GLY A 93 -4.43 -7.79 -0.92
CA GLY A 93 -4.91 -8.69 0.13
C GLY A 93 -5.88 -9.74 -0.41
N ARG A 94 -6.83 -10.18 0.41
CA ARG A 94 -7.90 -11.13 0.05
C ARG A 94 -9.03 -10.45 -0.72
N THR A 95 -9.66 -11.14 -1.67
CA THR A 95 -10.66 -10.57 -2.58
C THR A 95 -12.08 -11.09 -2.31
N LEU A 96 -12.24 -12.28 -1.74
CA LEU A 96 -13.54 -12.92 -1.57
C LEU A 96 -14.53 -12.06 -0.77
N GLN A 97 -14.18 -11.70 0.47
CA GLN A 97 -15.06 -10.92 1.33
C GLN A 97 -15.29 -9.50 0.79
N ASN A 98 -14.26 -8.86 0.23
CA ASN A 98 -14.42 -7.54 -0.37
C ASN A 98 -15.39 -7.54 -1.55
N THR A 99 -15.37 -8.60 -2.37
CA THR A 99 -16.33 -8.78 -3.45
C THR A 99 -17.75 -8.96 -2.92
N MET A 100 -17.93 -9.78 -1.88
CA MET A 100 -19.24 -9.98 -1.25
C MET A 100 -19.78 -8.67 -0.64
N VAL A 101 -18.93 -7.87 0.00
CA VAL A 101 -19.30 -6.54 0.53
C VAL A 101 -19.75 -5.60 -0.59
N ASN A 102 -18.95 -5.47 -1.66
CA ASN A 102 -19.24 -4.53 -2.76
C ASN A 102 -20.47 -4.95 -3.58
N LEU A 103 -20.80 -6.24 -3.62
CA LEU A 103 -22.00 -6.77 -4.28
C LEU A 103 -23.22 -6.94 -3.34
N ALA A 104 -23.09 -6.64 -2.04
CA ALA A 104 -24.12 -6.87 -1.03
C ALA A 104 -24.59 -8.34 -0.91
N LEU A 105 -23.65 -9.29 -1.06
CA LEU A 105 -23.91 -10.73 -1.04
C LEU A 105 -23.45 -11.42 0.26
N GLU A 106 -22.84 -10.71 1.20
CA GLU A 106 -22.19 -11.32 2.37
C GLU A 106 -23.17 -12.14 3.23
N ASN A 107 -24.32 -11.56 3.63
CA ASN A 107 -25.34 -12.30 4.41
C ASN A 107 -25.97 -13.48 3.62
N ALA A 108 -26.16 -13.32 2.31
CA ALA A 108 -26.72 -14.39 1.48
C ALA A 108 -25.75 -15.57 1.33
N CYS A 109 -24.45 -15.29 1.19
CA CYS A 109 -23.41 -16.31 1.15
C CYS A 109 -23.23 -16.98 2.51
N ASP A 110 -23.24 -16.22 3.60
CA ASP A 110 -23.13 -16.75 4.96
C ASP A 110 -24.25 -17.76 5.25
N GLU A 111 -25.50 -17.40 4.97
CA GLU A 111 -26.65 -18.28 5.15
C GLU A 111 -26.59 -19.51 4.23
N ALA A 112 -26.18 -19.33 2.96
CA ALA A 112 -26.03 -20.45 2.01
C ALA A 112 -24.99 -21.48 2.47
N ILE A 113 -23.82 -21.00 2.92
CA ILE A 113 -22.71 -21.83 3.40
C ILE A 113 -23.07 -22.51 4.74
N TYR A 114 -23.74 -21.80 5.64
CA TYR A 114 -24.26 -22.35 6.88
C TYR A 114 -25.25 -23.51 6.64
N GLN A 115 -26.21 -23.35 5.73
CA GLN A 115 -27.15 -24.42 5.37
C GLN A 115 -26.48 -25.63 4.70
N LEU A 116 -25.28 -25.44 4.13
CA LEU A 116 -24.46 -26.53 3.62
C LEU A 116 -23.62 -27.21 4.70
N GLY A 117 -23.65 -26.70 5.95
CA GLY A 117 -22.91 -27.25 7.09
C GLY A 117 -21.45 -26.81 7.16
N LEU A 118 -21.14 -25.63 6.61
CA LEU A 118 -19.80 -25.05 6.53
C LEU A 118 -19.75 -23.70 7.26
N ASP A 119 -18.54 -23.25 7.63
CA ASP A 119 -18.29 -21.93 8.23
C ASP A 119 -17.60 -21.02 7.20
N MET A 120 -18.23 -19.88 6.88
CA MET A 120 -17.69 -18.95 5.89
C MET A 120 -16.38 -18.29 6.35
N GLU A 121 -16.21 -18.00 7.65
CA GLU A 121 -14.96 -17.37 8.15
C GLU A 121 -13.77 -18.33 7.96
N GLU A 122 -13.96 -19.63 8.21
CA GLU A 122 -12.93 -20.64 7.94
C GLU A 122 -12.56 -20.71 6.45
N LEU A 123 -13.55 -20.59 5.55
CA LEU A 123 -13.29 -20.61 4.10
C LEU A 123 -12.57 -19.34 3.64
N GLN A 124 -12.89 -18.17 4.20
CA GLN A 124 -12.19 -16.92 3.93
C GLN A 124 -10.72 -16.99 4.38
N ASP A 125 -10.43 -17.69 5.48
CA ASP A 125 -9.06 -17.87 5.95
C ASP A 125 -8.20 -18.80 5.06
N MET A 126 -8.81 -19.56 4.15
CA MET A 126 -8.10 -20.36 3.14
C MET A 126 -7.59 -19.53 1.94
N GLU A 127 -8.08 -18.30 1.76
CA GLU A 127 -7.64 -17.41 0.69
C GLU A 127 -6.22 -16.88 0.98
N GLU A 128 -5.32 -16.98 0.01
CA GLU A 128 -3.99 -16.38 0.08
C GLU A 128 -4.09 -14.87 -0.22
N ASP A 129 -3.28 -14.05 0.45
CA ASP A 129 -3.17 -12.63 0.13
C ASP A 129 -2.52 -12.48 -1.26
N ALA A 130 -3.11 -11.66 -2.14
CA ALA A 130 -2.39 -11.16 -3.31
C ALA A 130 -1.37 -10.09 -2.87
N GLY A 131 -0.20 -10.55 -2.40
CA GLY A 131 0.91 -9.79 -1.82
C GLY A 131 1.75 -9.02 -2.83
N LEU A 132 1.14 -8.42 -3.86
CA LEU A 132 1.84 -7.76 -4.98
C LEU A 132 2.31 -6.34 -4.64
N GLY A 133 2.56 -6.05 -3.36
CA GLY A 133 3.08 -4.77 -2.88
C GLY A 133 3.71 -4.92 -1.51
N ASN A 134 4.63 -4.01 -1.16
CA ASN A 134 5.42 -4.13 0.06
C ASN A 134 4.85 -3.37 1.25
N GLY A 135 4.02 -2.35 1.03
CA GLY A 135 3.59 -1.46 2.11
C GLY A 135 2.59 -0.39 1.71
N GLY A 136 2.80 0.83 2.20
CA GLY A 136 1.86 1.95 2.08
C GLY A 136 1.55 2.34 0.64
N LEU A 137 2.55 2.37 -0.24
CA LEU A 137 2.41 2.72 -1.66
C LEU A 137 1.50 1.73 -2.39
N GLY A 138 1.82 0.43 -2.35
CA GLY A 138 0.97 -0.61 -2.96
C GLY A 138 -0.43 -0.68 -2.36
N ARG A 139 -0.59 -0.42 -1.05
CA ARG A 139 -1.90 -0.43 -0.40
C ARG A 139 -2.75 0.78 -0.76
N LEU A 140 -2.12 1.94 -0.99
CA LEU A 140 -2.77 3.14 -1.50
C LEU A 140 -3.33 2.88 -2.90
N ALA A 141 -2.53 2.32 -3.80
CA ALA A 141 -2.97 1.94 -5.14
C ALA A 141 -4.20 1.01 -5.11
N ALA A 142 -4.20 0.02 -4.22
CA ALA A 142 -5.35 -0.87 -4.02
C ALA A 142 -6.60 -0.15 -3.47
N CYS A 143 -6.45 0.81 -2.54
CA CYS A 143 -7.58 1.64 -2.08
C CYS A 143 -8.10 2.56 -3.19
N PHE A 144 -7.21 3.10 -4.03
CA PHE A 144 -7.56 3.96 -5.16
C PHE A 144 -8.37 3.20 -6.21
N LEU A 145 -8.02 1.95 -6.52
CA LEU A 145 -8.81 1.12 -7.44
C LEU A 145 -10.25 0.94 -6.97
N ASP A 146 -10.45 0.63 -5.68
CA ASP A 146 -11.79 0.47 -5.08
C ASP A 146 -12.59 1.79 -5.11
N SER A 147 -11.96 2.93 -4.81
CA SER A 147 -12.58 4.26 -4.91
C SER A 147 -12.91 4.66 -6.34
N MET A 148 -12.01 4.43 -7.31
CA MET A 148 -12.27 4.74 -8.72
C MET A 148 -13.47 3.94 -9.27
N ALA A 149 -13.60 2.66 -8.88
CA ALA A 149 -14.76 1.85 -9.23
C ALA A 149 -16.04 2.34 -8.54
N THR A 150 -15.97 2.72 -7.27
CA THR A 150 -17.11 3.23 -6.48
C THR A 150 -17.63 4.57 -7.00
N LEU A 151 -16.73 5.43 -7.48
CA LEU A 151 -17.01 6.75 -8.08
C LEU A 151 -17.29 6.70 -9.59
N GLY A 152 -17.43 5.50 -10.15
CA GLY A 152 -17.81 5.30 -11.55
C GLY A 152 -16.82 5.84 -12.59
N LEU A 153 -15.56 6.03 -12.20
CA LEU A 153 -14.52 6.49 -13.10
C LEU A 153 -14.06 5.35 -14.01
N ALA A 154 -13.91 5.64 -15.31
CA ALA A 154 -13.37 4.71 -16.30
C ALA A 154 -11.85 4.54 -16.11
N ALA A 155 -11.46 3.79 -15.08
CA ALA A 155 -10.09 3.68 -14.62
C ALA A 155 -9.55 2.25 -14.70
N TYR A 156 -8.24 2.14 -14.93
CA TYR A 156 -7.51 0.89 -15.02
C TYR A 156 -6.24 0.95 -14.16
N GLY A 157 -6.03 -0.06 -13.34
CA GLY A 157 -4.73 -0.27 -12.67
C GLY A 157 -3.82 -1.10 -13.55
N TYR A 158 -2.58 -0.67 -13.75
CA TYR A 158 -1.57 -1.40 -14.51
C TYR A 158 -0.34 -1.71 -13.65
N GLY A 159 0.04 -2.98 -13.60
CA GLY A 159 1.17 -3.46 -12.82
C GLY A 159 1.77 -4.76 -13.34
N ILE A 160 2.57 -5.42 -12.52
CA ILE A 160 3.22 -6.70 -12.83
C ILE A 160 2.55 -7.82 -12.06
N ARG A 161 2.32 -8.96 -12.71
CA ARG A 161 1.84 -10.19 -12.08
C ARG A 161 3.05 -10.96 -11.55
N TYR A 162 3.52 -10.59 -10.36
CA TYR A 162 4.62 -11.31 -9.72
C TYR A 162 4.20 -12.74 -9.36
N GLU A 163 5.02 -13.72 -9.74
CA GLU A 163 4.82 -15.11 -9.33
C GLU A 163 4.97 -15.27 -7.81
N PHE A 164 5.97 -14.58 -7.25
CA PHE A 164 6.22 -14.45 -5.83
C PHE A 164 6.04 -13.00 -5.38
N GLY A 165 5.10 -12.78 -4.45
CA GLY A 165 4.84 -11.48 -3.85
C GLY A 165 5.93 -11.05 -2.87
N ILE A 166 5.56 -10.18 -1.91
CA ILE A 166 6.43 -9.89 -0.76
C ILE A 166 6.65 -11.16 0.07
N PHE A 167 7.91 -11.53 0.32
CA PHE A 167 8.28 -12.76 1.03
C PHE A 167 7.45 -12.99 2.31
N ASN A 168 7.15 -14.26 2.61
CA ASN A 168 6.59 -14.66 3.89
C ASN A 168 7.65 -14.54 4.97
N GLN A 169 7.33 -13.81 6.03
CA GLN A 169 8.24 -13.61 7.15
C GLN A 169 8.08 -14.74 8.16
N LYS A 170 9.19 -15.36 8.55
CA LYS A 170 9.25 -16.26 9.70
C LYS A 170 10.18 -15.72 10.75
N ILE A 171 9.84 -15.92 12.03
CA ILE A 171 10.71 -15.58 13.15
C ILE A 171 11.34 -16.85 13.69
N VAL A 172 12.65 -17.02 13.42
CA VAL A 172 13.44 -18.18 13.85
C VAL A 172 14.49 -17.70 14.84
N ASN A 173 14.43 -18.18 16.09
CA ASN A 173 15.33 -17.74 17.18
C ASN A 173 15.39 -16.21 17.34
N GLY A 174 14.26 -15.53 17.13
CA GLY A 174 14.13 -14.07 17.18
C GLY A 174 14.60 -13.31 15.93
N TRP A 175 15.10 -14.00 14.91
CA TRP A 175 15.52 -13.40 13.65
C TRP A 175 14.48 -13.54 12.56
N GLN A 176 14.40 -12.54 11.68
CA GLN A 176 13.65 -12.65 10.44
C GLN A 176 14.34 -13.63 9.47
N ALA A 177 13.59 -14.64 9.04
CA ALA A 177 13.87 -15.47 7.87
C ALA A 177 12.84 -15.17 6.78
N GLU A 178 13.31 -15.17 5.53
CA GLU A 178 12.48 -14.94 4.35
C GLU A 178 12.13 -16.25 3.64
N GLU A 179 10.85 -16.50 3.42
CA GLU A 179 10.34 -17.60 2.60
C GLU A 179 9.61 -17.04 1.38
N ALA A 180 9.69 -17.76 0.25
CA ALA A 180 9.01 -17.33 -0.97
C ALA A 180 7.47 -17.30 -0.77
N ASP A 181 6.83 -16.25 -1.28
CA ASP A 181 5.37 -16.10 -1.23
C ASP A 181 4.73 -16.73 -2.48
N ASP A 182 4.47 -18.03 -2.42
CA ASP A 182 3.92 -18.82 -3.53
C ASP A 182 2.38 -18.78 -3.56
N TRP A 183 1.83 -17.56 -3.62
CA TRP A 183 0.39 -17.29 -3.57
C TRP A 183 -0.40 -17.88 -4.75
N LEU A 184 0.29 -18.20 -5.85
CA LEU A 184 -0.31 -18.80 -7.06
C LEU A 184 -0.29 -20.33 -7.08
N ARG A 185 0.31 -20.99 -6.08
CA ARG A 185 0.46 -22.46 -6.02
C ARG A 185 -0.80 -23.24 -6.34
N TYR A 186 -1.94 -22.79 -5.80
CA TYR A 186 -3.23 -23.46 -5.93
C TYR A 186 -4.12 -22.83 -7.02
N GLY A 187 -3.59 -21.86 -7.76
CA GLY A 187 -4.34 -21.02 -8.69
C GLY A 187 -4.97 -19.80 -8.01
N ASN A 188 -5.25 -18.78 -8.82
CA ASN A 188 -5.97 -17.57 -8.41
C ASN A 188 -7.33 -17.54 -9.13
N PRO A 189 -8.46 -17.70 -8.41
CA PRO A 189 -9.77 -17.80 -9.06
C PRO A 189 -10.23 -16.45 -9.66
N TRP A 190 -9.63 -15.34 -9.23
CA TRP A 190 -10.07 -13.98 -9.59
C TRP A 190 -9.51 -13.48 -10.91
N GLU A 191 -8.34 -13.96 -11.33
CA GLU A 191 -7.69 -13.48 -12.55
C GLU A 191 -8.24 -14.15 -13.82
N LYS A 192 -8.14 -13.45 -14.93
CA LYS A 192 -8.41 -13.98 -16.27
C LYS A 192 -7.24 -13.69 -17.20
N ALA A 193 -6.53 -14.75 -17.61
CA ALA A 193 -5.53 -14.67 -18.67
C ALA A 193 -6.15 -14.18 -19.99
N ARG A 194 -5.45 -13.28 -20.69
CA ARG A 194 -5.83 -12.71 -21.99
C ARG A 194 -4.71 -12.89 -23.03
N PRO A 195 -4.37 -14.13 -23.42
CA PRO A 195 -3.31 -14.39 -24.41
C PRO A 195 -3.51 -13.69 -25.75
N GLU A 196 -4.76 -13.38 -26.11
CA GLU A 196 -5.11 -12.61 -27.31
C GLU A 196 -4.55 -11.17 -27.32
N TYR A 197 -4.13 -10.64 -26.18
CA TYR A 197 -3.60 -9.27 -26.04
C TYR A 197 -2.11 -9.22 -25.68
N MET A 198 -1.34 -10.29 -25.95
CA MET A 198 0.11 -10.28 -25.74
C MET A 198 0.82 -9.16 -26.52
N ARG A 199 1.83 -8.54 -25.90
CA ARG A 199 2.63 -7.46 -26.51
C ARG A 199 4.13 -7.75 -26.46
N PRO A 200 4.90 -7.44 -27.49
CA PRO A 200 6.36 -7.51 -27.41
C PRO A 200 6.90 -6.33 -26.60
N VAL A 201 7.92 -6.60 -25.79
CA VAL A 201 8.73 -5.62 -25.07
C VAL A 201 10.18 -5.87 -25.45
N HIS A 202 10.89 -4.79 -25.77
CA HIS A 202 12.24 -4.84 -26.30
C HIS A 202 13.26 -4.44 -25.24
N PHE A 203 14.43 -5.07 -25.25
CA PHE A 203 15.56 -4.73 -24.38
C PHE A 203 16.87 -4.77 -25.20
N TYR A 204 17.90 -4.09 -24.70
CA TYR A 204 19.24 -4.03 -25.30
C TYR A 204 19.22 -3.46 -26.72
N GLY A 205 19.94 -4.08 -27.66
CA GLY A 205 20.04 -3.65 -29.04
C GLY A 205 20.82 -2.36 -29.21
N ARG A 206 20.56 -1.67 -30.32
CA ARG A 206 21.26 -0.43 -30.71
C ARG A 206 20.37 0.50 -31.51
N VAL A 207 20.78 1.76 -31.59
CA VAL A 207 20.06 2.80 -32.33
C VAL A 207 20.68 3.00 -33.70
N GLU A 208 19.86 2.98 -34.75
CA GLU A 208 20.24 3.35 -36.11
C GLU A 208 19.56 4.67 -36.52
N HIS A 209 20.36 5.59 -37.06
CA HIS A 209 19.91 6.88 -37.56
C HIS A 209 19.78 6.82 -39.08
N HIS A 210 18.54 6.83 -39.58
CA HIS A 210 18.23 6.83 -41.02
C HIS A 210 17.66 8.20 -41.43
N PRO A 211 17.71 8.57 -42.73
CA PRO A 211 17.08 9.80 -43.23
C PRO A 211 15.58 9.88 -42.90
N ASP A 212 14.90 8.73 -42.85
CA ASP A 212 13.46 8.62 -42.57
C ASP A 212 13.13 8.52 -41.06
N GLY A 213 14.14 8.67 -40.20
CA GLY A 213 14.01 8.67 -38.75
C GLY A 213 14.89 7.65 -38.02
N VAL A 214 14.74 7.61 -36.70
CA VAL A 214 15.53 6.75 -35.82
C VAL A 214 14.84 5.40 -35.64
N LYS A 215 15.61 4.31 -35.59
CA LYS A 215 15.11 2.95 -35.34
C LYS A 215 15.89 2.27 -34.23
N TRP A 216 15.17 1.61 -33.32
CA TRP A 216 15.77 0.74 -32.30
C TRP A 216 15.75 -0.71 -32.79
N VAL A 217 16.93 -1.28 -33.05
CA VAL A 217 17.11 -2.56 -33.75
C VAL A 217 17.97 -3.52 -32.93
N ASP A 218 18.03 -4.79 -33.36
CA ASP A 218 18.82 -5.86 -32.74
C ASP A 218 18.48 -6.09 -31.26
N THR A 219 17.21 -5.94 -30.90
CA THR A 219 16.73 -6.03 -29.53
C THR A 219 16.40 -7.47 -29.11
N GLN A 220 16.56 -7.74 -27.82
CA GLN A 220 15.99 -8.94 -27.20
C GLN A 220 14.50 -8.70 -26.92
N VAL A 221 13.66 -9.65 -27.33
CA VAL A 221 12.19 -9.54 -27.18
C VAL A 221 11.70 -10.40 -26.02
N VAL A 222 10.86 -9.82 -25.18
CA VAL A 222 10.08 -10.50 -24.14
C VAL A 222 8.60 -10.25 -24.40
N LEU A 223 7.75 -11.26 -24.25
CA LEU A 223 6.31 -11.11 -24.40
C LEU A 223 5.65 -10.74 -23.07
N ALA A 224 4.79 -9.73 -23.09
CA ALA A 224 3.95 -9.34 -21.97
C ALA A 224 2.55 -9.94 -22.13
N LEU A 225 2.22 -10.92 -21.30
CA LEU A 225 0.91 -11.58 -21.22
C LEU A 225 0.02 -10.88 -20.17
N PRO A 226 -1.12 -10.28 -20.56
CA PRO A 226 -2.00 -9.63 -19.59
C PRO A 226 -2.89 -10.63 -18.84
N TYR A 227 -3.01 -10.40 -17.55
CA TYR A 227 -4.00 -11.01 -16.65
C TYR A 227 -4.89 -9.92 -16.08
N ASP A 228 -6.19 -10.07 -16.27
CA ASP A 228 -7.17 -9.11 -15.80
C ASP A 228 -7.84 -9.59 -14.52
N THR A 229 -7.88 -8.74 -13.49
CA THR A 229 -8.60 -8.96 -12.24
C THR A 229 -9.72 -7.91 -12.11
N PRO A 230 -10.98 -8.33 -11.87
CA PRO A 230 -12.10 -7.40 -11.72
C PRO A 230 -11.98 -6.60 -10.41
N VAL A 231 -12.34 -5.31 -10.48
CA VAL A 231 -12.38 -4.40 -9.32
C VAL A 231 -13.81 -3.85 -9.17
N PRO A 232 -14.66 -4.47 -8.31
CA PRO A 232 -16.04 -4.04 -8.13
C PRO A 232 -16.12 -2.73 -7.32
N GLY A 233 -16.96 -1.80 -7.77
CA GLY A 233 -17.37 -0.63 -6.99
C GLY A 233 -18.45 -0.97 -5.96
N TYR A 234 -18.54 -0.19 -4.89
CA TYR A 234 -19.49 -0.45 -3.82
C TYR A 234 -20.95 -0.18 -4.26
N ARG A 235 -21.74 -1.26 -4.41
CA ARG A 235 -23.19 -1.26 -4.68
C ARG A 235 -23.64 -0.40 -5.87
N ASN A 236 -22.80 -0.26 -6.90
CA ASN A 236 -23.10 0.55 -8.09
C ASN A 236 -23.08 -0.24 -9.43
N ASN A 237 -22.83 -1.55 -9.36
CA ASN A 237 -22.70 -2.47 -10.51
C ASN A 237 -21.53 -2.18 -11.47
N ILE A 238 -20.65 -1.25 -11.13
CA ILE A 238 -19.45 -0.94 -11.91
C ILE A 238 -18.35 -1.91 -11.52
N VAL A 239 -17.70 -2.53 -12.51
CA VAL A 239 -16.53 -3.38 -12.29
C VAL A 239 -15.42 -2.90 -13.22
N ASN A 240 -14.42 -2.24 -12.64
CA ASN A 240 -13.20 -1.81 -13.31
C ASN A 240 -12.22 -2.98 -13.46
N THR A 241 -11.08 -2.72 -14.08
CA THR A 241 -10.05 -3.74 -14.36
C THR A 241 -8.71 -3.33 -13.78
N MET A 242 -8.11 -4.24 -13.01
CA MET A 242 -6.67 -4.24 -12.75
C MET A 242 -6.01 -5.21 -13.73
N ARG A 243 -5.10 -4.72 -14.56
CA ARG A 243 -4.35 -5.50 -15.55
C ARG A 243 -2.91 -5.67 -15.10
N LEU A 244 -2.49 -6.92 -14.95
CA LEU A 244 -1.14 -7.27 -14.51
C LEU A 244 -0.42 -8.04 -15.62
N TRP A 245 0.81 -7.63 -15.92
CA TRP A 245 1.62 -8.24 -16.97
C TRP A 245 2.49 -9.37 -16.42
N SER A 246 2.49 -10.52 -17.09
CA SER A 246 3.41 -11.63 -16.86
C SER A 246 4.41 -11.68 -18.02
N ALA A 247 5.70 -11.76 -17.71
CA ALA A 247 6.75 -11.91 -18.70
C ALA A 247 6.77 -13.36 -19.21
N LYS A 248 6.85 -13.52 -20.52
CA LYS A 248 6.95 -14.80 -21.22
C LYS A 248 8.05 -14.71 -22.27
N ALA A 249 8.84 -15.77 -22.39
CA ALA A 249 9.76 -15.87 -23.50
C ALA A 249 8.97 -16.03 -24.82
N PRO A 250 9.43 -15.43 -25.93
CA PRO A 250 8.90 -15.74 -27.24
C PRO A 250 9.06 -17.24 -27.51
N CYS A 251 8.01 -17.89 -27.99
CA CYS A 251 8.07 -19.30 -28.40
C CYS A 251 8.74 -19.40 -29.77
N GLU A 252 10.03 -19.10 -29.86
CA GLU A 252 10.85 -19.46 -31.01
C GLU A 252 11.61 -20.73 -30.67
N PHE A 253 11.10 -21.87 -31.15
CA PHE A 253 11.84 -23.13 -31.09
C PHE A 253 13.01 -23.03 -32.08
N HIS A 254 14.17 -22.57 -31.61
CA HIS A 254 15.38 -22.53 -32.42
C HIS A 254 15.91 -23.95 -32.66
N LEU A 255 15.40 -24.61 -33.71
CA LEU A 255 15.84 -25.93 -34.19
C LEU A 255 17.36 -26.00 -34.38
N LYS A 256 18.00 -24.87 -34.72
CA LYS A 256 19.47 -24.78 -34.83
C LYS A 256 20.17 -25.06 -33.50
N ASP A 257 19.77 -24.39 -32.42
CA ASP A 257 20.37 -24.56 -31.09
C ASP A 257 20.06 -25.93 -30.50
N PHE A 258 18.88 -26.47 -30.81
CA PHE A 258 18.51 -27.84 -30.48
C PHE A 258 19.41 -28.87 -31.18
N ASN A 259 19.68 -28.68 -32.48
CA ASN A 259 20.46 -29.62 -33.29
C ASN A 259 21.97 -29.61 -32.97
N VAL A 260 22.50 -28.56 -32.32
CA VAL A 260 23.89 -28.52 -31.83
C VAL A 260 24.05 -28.91 -30.36
N GLY A 261 23.00 -29.43 -29.71
CA GLY A 261 23.06 -29.89 -28.32
C GLY A 261 22.91 -28.78 -27.26
N GLY A 262 22.51 -27.56 -27.67
CA GLY A 262 22.33 -26.39 -26.81
C GLY A 262 21.00 -26.32 -26.05
N TYR A 263 20.31 -27.45 -25.86
CA TYR A 263 18.99 -27.53 -25.20
C TYR A 263 18.95 -26.82 -23.84
N ILE A 264 20.00 -27.00 -23.02
CA ILE A 264 20.09 -26.39 -21.69
C ILE A 264 20.08 -24.86 -21.80
N GLN A 265 20.83 -24.30 -22.75
CA GLN A 265 20.94 -22.85 -22.90
C GLN A 265 19.61 -22.20 -23.31
N ALA A 266 18.88 -22.80 -24.25
CA ALA A 266 17.56 -22.29 -24.67
C ALA A 266 16.54 -22.27 -23.52
N VAL A 267 16.60 -23.24 -22.61
CA VAL A 267 15.76 -23.27 -21.40
C VAL A 267 16.21 -22.22 -20.38
N LEU A 268 17.51 -21.99 -20.23
CA LEU A 268 18.05 -20.93 -19.37
C LEU A 268 17.63 -19.54 -19.85
N ASP A 269 17.70 -19.28 -21.16
CA ASP A 269 17.32 -18.00 -21.75
C ASP A 269 15.83 -17.71 -21.57
N LYS A 270 14.98 -18.76 -21.64
CA LYS A 270 13.56 -18.65 -21.29
C LYS A 270 13.37 -18.20 -19.83
N ASN A 271 14.09 -18.82 -18.89
CA ASN A 271 14.01 -18.45 -17.48
C ASN A 271 14.47 -17.00 -17.24
N LEU A 272 15.49 -16.52 -17.96
CA LEU A 272 15.97 -15.14 -17.86
C LEU A 272 14.90 -14.11 -18.28
N ALA A 273 14.13 -14.39 -19.32
CA ALA A 273 13.00 -13.53 -19.72
C ALA A 273 11.87 -13.55 -18.69
N GLU A 274 11.52 -14.73 -18.17
CA GLU A 274 10.42 -14.90 -17.20
C GLU A 274 10.77 -14.35 -15.80
N ASN A 275 12.06 -14.20 -15.47
CA ASN A 275 12.53 -13.60 -14.22
C ASN A 275 11.99 -12.19 -13.96
N ILE A 276 11.68 -11.42 -15.02
CA ILE A 276 11.15 -10.05 -14.91
C ILE A 276 9.89 -10.03 -14.03
N SER A 277 8.95 -10.96 -14.23
CA SER A 277 7.72 -11.03 -13.44
C SER A 277 7.80 -12.06 -12.31
N ARG A 278 8.99 -12.43 -11.82
CA ARG A 278 9.11 -13.52 -10.83
C ARG A 278 8.98 -13.06 -9.39
N VAL A 279 9.72 -12.04 -8.97
CA VAL A 279 9.70 -11.56 -7.56
C VAL A 279 9.52 -10.05 -7.46
N LEU A 280 8.72 -9.63 -6.48
CA LEU A 280 8.55 -8.24 -6.09
C LEU A 280 9.83 -7.71 -5.41
N TYR A 281 10.51 -6.74 -6.03
CA TYR A 281 11.79 -6.14 -5.60
C TYR A 281 12.92 -7.16 -5.41
N PRO A 282 13.74 -7.42 -6.44
CA PRO A 282 14.98 -8.17 -6.24
C PRO A 282 15.93 -7.42 -5.31
N ASN A 283 16.82 -8.14 -4.62
CA ASN A 283 17.91 -7.54 -3.86
C ASN A 283 18.81 -6.73 -4.81
N ASP A 284 18.83 -5.41 -4.64
CA ASP A 284 19.49 -4.43 -5.51
C ASP A 284 20.91 -4.06 -5.05
N ASN A 285 21.44 -4.74 -4.03
CA ASN A 285 22.82 -4.58 -3.58
C ASN A 285 23.85 -5.03 -4.64
N PHE A 286 23.42 -5.76 -5.67
CA PHE A 286 24.27 -6.24 -6.77
C PHE A 286 23.79 -5.66 -8.12
N PHE A 287 24.72 -5.54 -9.07
CA PHE A 287 24.44 -4.98 -10.40
C PHE A 287 23.28 -5.69 -11.12
N GLU A 288 23.26 -7.03 -11.09
CA GLU A 288 22.20 -7.85 -11.70
C GLU A 288 20.81 -7.53 -11.12
N GLY A 289 20.74 -7.23 -9.81
CA GLY A 289 19.50 -6.85 -9.14
C GLY A 289 18.98 -5.49 -9.60
N LYS A 290 19.90 -4.53 -9.81
CA LYS A 290 19.59 -3.20 -10.36
C LYS A 290 19.09 -3.28 -11.81
N GLU A 291 19.75 -4.08 -12.64
CA GLU A 291 19.32 -4.31 -14.02
C GLU A 291 17.93 -4.96 -14.09
N LEU A 292 17.68 -6.01 -13.28
CA LEU A 292 16.39 -6.67 -13.23
C LEU A 292 15.27 -5.70 -12.79
N ARG A 293 15.57 -4.79 -11.86
CA ARG A 293 14.61 -3.77 -11.42
C ARG A 293 14.26 -2.79 -12.55
N LEU A 294 15.25 -2.27 -13.26
CA LEU A 294 14.98 -1.39 -14.42
C LEU A 294 14.23 -2.14 -15.54
N LYS A 295 14.51 -3.43 -15.74
CA LYS A 295 13.73 -4.27 -16.66
C LYS A 295 12.27 -4.38 -16.24
N GLN A 296 11.97 -4.55 -14.95
CA GLN A 296 10.60 -4.56 -14.43
C GLN A 296 9.87 -3.24 -14.73
N GLU A 297 10.52 -2.11 -14.43
CA GLU A 297 9.98 -0.77 -14.65
C GLU A 297 9.67 -0.51 -16.13
N TYR A 298 10.62 -0.81 -17.02
CA TYR A 298 10.40 -0.65 -18.45
C TYR A 298 9.36 -1.64 -18.98
N PHE A 299 9.36 -2.88 -18.51
CA PHE A 299 8.43 -3.92 -18.96
C PHE A 299 6.96 -3.53 -18.75
N VAL A 300 6.61 -3.08 -17.54
CA VAL A 300 5.24 -2.63 -17.26
C VAL A 300 4.87 -1.41 -18.09
N VAL A 301 5.80 -0.46 -18.26
CA VAL A 301 5.58 0.76 -19.04
C VAL A 301 5.32 0.45 -20.51
N ALA A 302 6.24 -0.28 -21.15
CA ALA A 302 6.19 -0.55 -22.58
C ALA A 302 4.93 -1.34 -22.96
N ALA A 303 4.60 -2.39 -22.20
CA ALA A 303 3.40 -3.18 -22.45
C ALA A 303 2.11 -2.35 -22.24
N THR A 304 2.09 -1.52 -21.20
CA THR A 304 0.93 -0.68 -20.86
C THR A 304 0.68 0.40 -21.90
N LEU A 305 1.71 1.13 -22.33
CA LEU A 305 1.56 2.21 -23.32
C LEU A 305 1.09 1.67 -24.67
N GLN A 306 1.61 0.52 -25.12
CA GLN A 306 1.10 -0.16 -26.31
C GLN A 306 -0.38 -0.52 -26.19
N ASP A 307 -0.84 -0.99 -25.02
CA ASP A 307 -2.25 -1.30 -24.82
C ASP A 307 -3.15 -0.06 -24.75
N ILE A 308 -2.66 1.03 -24.16
CA ILE A 308 -3.35 2.33 -24.10
C ILE A 308 -3.54 2.88 -25.52
N ILE A 309 -2.47 2.95 -26.32
CA ILE A 309 -2.50 3.48 -27.68
C ILE A 309 -3.41 2.63 -28.57
N ARG A 310 -3.32 1.31 -28.45
CA ARG A 310 -4.26 0.40 -29.13
C ARG A 310 -5.71 0.71 -28.78
N ARG A 311 -6.03 0.88 -27.49
CA ARG A 311 -7.40 1.14 -27.02
C ARG A 311 -7.90 2.52 -27.46
N PHE A 312 -7.01 3.51 -27.49
CA PHE A 312 -7.32 4.84 -28.02
C PHE A 312 -7.66 4.78 -29.52
N LYS A 313 -6.88 4.02 -30.31
CA LYS A 313 -7.08 3.80 -31.74
C LYS A 313 -8.36 3.01 -32.05
N ALA A 314 -8.61 1.94 -31.29
CA ALA A 314 -9.78 1.06 -31.41
C ALA A 314 -10.91 1.47 -30.45
N SER A 315 -11.46 2.67 -30.65
CA SER A 315 -12.48 3.25 -29.76
C SER A 315 -13.92 2.75 -29.98
N LYS A 316 -14.14 1.76 -30.87
CA LYS A 316 -15.47 1.20 -31.18
C LYS A 316 -15.61 -0.21 -30.61
N PHE A 317 -16.70 -0.47 -29.89
CA PHE A 317 -16.98 -1.79 -29.31
C PHE A 317 -17.01 -2.88 -30.39
N GLY A 318 -16.32 -4.00 -30.14
CA GLY A 318 -16.32 -5.18 -31.01
C GLY A 318 -15.58 -5.02 -32.35
N SER A 319 -14.87 -3.90 -32.58
CA SER A 319 -14.06 -3.69 -33.78
C SER A 319 -12.58 -3.53 -33.43
N THR A 320 -11.72 -4.14 -34.24
CA THR A 320 -10.26 -3.90 -34.22
C THR A 320 -9.84 -2.82 -35.22
N GLU A 321 -10.79 -2.22 -35.94
CA GLU A 321 -10.53 -1.13 -36.87
C GLU A 321 -10.01 0.08 -36.12
N VAL A 322 -8.99 0.72 -36.70
CA VAL A 322 -8.48 1.99 -36.20
C VAL A 322 -9.45 3.08 -36.62
N VAL A 323 -10.19 3.62 -35.65
CA VAL A 323 -11.17 4.69 -35.88
C VAL A 323 -10.55 6.06 -35.58
N ARG A 324 -9.66 6.12 -34.59
CA ARG A 324 -8.99 7.36 -34.20
C ARG A 324 -7.53 7.35 -34.65
N MET A 325 -7.25 8.12 -35.70
CA MET A 325 -5.90 8.29 -36.25
C MET A 325 -5.18 9.52 -35.69
N ASP A 326 -5.93 10.53 -35.23
CA ASP A 326 -5.36 11.78 -34.70
C ASP A 326 -4.96 11.64 -33.23
N LEU A 327 -3.67 11.50 -32.99
CA LEU A 327 -3.06 11.37 -31.66
C LEU A 327 -2.99 12.69 -30.89
N THR A 328 -3.25 13.85 -31.51
CA THR A 328 -3.27 15.14 -30.78
C THR A 328 -4.39 15.21 -29.75
N THR A 329 -5.46 14.40 -29.94
CA THR A 329 -6.58 14.23 -29.02
C THR A 329 -6.34 13.19 -27.92
N LEU A 330 -5.14 12.59 -27.86
CA LEU A 330 -4.76 11.61 -26.83
C LEU A 330 -4.97 12.16 -25.41
N PRO A 331 -4.53 13.37 -25.05
CA PRO A 331 -4.67 13.89 -23.68
C PRO A 331 -6.13 14.14 -23.25
N ASP A 332 -7.04 14.30 -24.20
CA ASP A 332 -8.48 14.49 -23.92
C ASP A 332 -9.17 13.17 -23.57
N LYS A 333 -8.54 12.04 -23.91
CA LYS A 333 -9.10 10.69 -23.78
C LYS A 333 -8.27 9.78 -22.87
N VAL A 334 -7.05 10.18 -22.54
CA VAL A 334 -6.09 9.41 -21.76
C VAL A 334 -5.49 10.31 -20.67
N ALA A 335 -5.48 9.81 -19.43
CA ALA A 335 -4.65 10.34 -18.37
C ALA A 335 -3.81 9.20 -17.79
N ILE A 336 -2.50 9.42 -17.61
CA ILE A 336 -1.56 8.46 -17.05
C ILE A 336 -1.04 9.01 -15.73
N GLN A 337 -1.34 8.31 -14.63
CA GLN A 337 -0.84 8.65 -13.32
C GLN A 337 0.37 7.77 -12.99
N LEU A 338 1.49 8.42 -12.66
CA LEU A 338 2.73 7.79 -12.23
C LEU A 338 2.76 7.72 -10.70
N ASN A 339 2.64 6.49 -10.16
CA ASN A 339 2.73 6.24 -8.72
C ASN A 339 4.19 6.10 -8.29
N ASP A 340 4.78 7.21 -7.80
CA ASP A 340 6.22 7.39 -7.61
C ASP A 340 7.00 7.41 -8.93
N THR A 341 8.32 7.29 -8.85
CA THR A 341 9.28 7.34 -9.97
C THR A 341 9.44 6.00 -10.69
N HIS A 342 8.94 4.90 -10.13
CA HIS A 342 9.07 3.57 -10.73
C HIS A 342 8.52 3.48 -12.18
N PRO A 343 7.36 4.07 -12.54
CA PRO A 343 6.89 4.11 -13.93
C PRO A 343 7.37 5.34 -14.72
N ALA A 344 8.41 6.08 -14.27
CA ALA A 344 8.90 7.30 -14.92
C ALA A 344 9.29 7.09 -16.40
N MET A 345 9.68 5.86 -16.75
CA MET A 345 9.97 5.47 -18.13
C MET A 345 8.78 5.65 -19.08
N ALA A 346 7.56 5.84 -18.58
CA ALA A 346 6.39 6.15 -19.40
C ALA A 346 6.56 7.45 -20.20
N ILE A 347 7.30 8.42 -19.68
CA ILE A 347 7.58 9.69 -20.37
C ILE A 347 8.44 9.45 -21.63
N PRO A 348 9.67 8.90 -21.53
CA PRO A 348 10.48 8.66 -22.72
C PRO A 348 9.93 7.56 -23.63
N GLU A 349 9.21 6.55 -23.12
CA GLU A 349 8.58 5.54 -23.99
C GLU A 349 7.41 6.11 -24.78
N LEU A 350 6.58 6.98 -24.19
CA LEU A 350 5.51 7.65 -24.93
C LEU A 350 6.11 8.55 -26.03
N MET A 351 7.18 9.29 -25.72
CA MET A 351 7.93 10.04 -26.73
C MET A 351 8.48 9.14 -27.84
N ARG A 352 9.06 7.98 -27.50
CA ARG A 352 9.57 7.01 -28.47
C ARG A 352 8.47 6.54 -29.42
N ILE A 353 7.31 6.13 -28.88
CA ILE A 353 6.20 5.65 -29.71
C ILE A 353 5.69 6.78 -30.62
N LEU A 354 5.47 7.98 -30.08
CA LEU A 354 4.92 9.10 -30.84
C LEU A 354 5.87 9.60 -31.95
N VAL A 355 7.18 9.67 -31.67
CA VAL A 355 8.18 10.17 -32.63
C VAL A 355 8.63 9.07 -33.58
N ASP A 356 9.05 7.92 -33.06
CA ASP A 356 9.70 6.89 -33.87
C ASP A 356 8.66 6.03 -34.63
N ASP A 357 7.54 5.67 -33.99
CA ASP A 357 6.53 4.77 -34.58
C ASP A 357 5.41 5.55 -35.30
N GLU A 358 4.87 6.60 -34.67
CA GLU A 358 3.75 7.41 -35.19
C GLU A 358 4.20 8.64 -35.99
N LYS A 359 5.51 8.89 -36.09
CA LYS A 359 6.13 9.93 -36.93
C LYS A 359 5.69 11.37 -36.63
N LEU A 360 5.32 11.66 -35.39
CA LEU A 360 5.04 13.01 -34.92
C LEU A 360 6.33 13.83 -34.77
N SER A 361 6.22 15.15 -34.93
CA SER A 361 7.32 16.05 -34.58
C SER A 361 7.59 15.99 -33.07
N TRP A 362 8.83 16.29 -32.67
CA TRP A 362 9.22 16.30 -31.27
C TRP A 362 8.30 17.19 -30.41
N ASP A 363 8.04 18.42 -30.87
CA ASP A 363 7.28 19.39 -30.07
C ASP A 363 5.81 18.98 -29.90
N THR A 364 5.19 18.39 -30.93
CA THR A 364 3.84 17.84 -30.82
C THR A 364 3.80 16.61 -29.91
N ALA A 365 4.76 15.70 -30.03
CA ALA A 365 4.85 14.53 -29.16
C ALA A 365 5.08 14.92 -27.70
N TRP A 366 5.90 15.95 -27.46
CA TRP A 366 6.21 16.44 -26.11
C TRP A 366 4.99 17.12 -25.46
N ASP A 367 4.25 17.94 -26.20
CA ASP A 367 2.98 18.52 -25.71
C ASP A 367 1.98 17.43 -25.30
N ILE A 368 1.78 16.42 -26.16
CA ILE A 368 0.91 15.27 -25.86
C ILE A 368 1.39 14.55 -24.59
N THR A 369 2.69 14.29 -24.48
CA THR A 369 3.29 13.57 -23.34
C THR A 369 3.06 14.32 -22.03
N VAL A 370 3.40 15.61 -21.98
CA VAL A 370 3.24 16.44 -20.77
C VAL A 370 1.77 16.53 -20.36
N ARG A 371 0.85 16.76 -21.29
CA ARG A 371 -0.61 16.85 -21.00
C ARG A 371 -1.23 15.50 -20.60
N THR A 372 -0.62 14.38 -20.96
CA THR A 372 -1.12 13.03 -20.62
C THR A 372 -0.61 12.55 -19.26
N CYS A 373 0.62 12.89 -18.89
CA CYS A 373 1.29 12.37 -17.69
C CYS A 373 1.15 13.28 -16.46
N ALA A 374 0.88 12.69 -15.30
CA ALA A 374 0.92 13.32 -13.98
C ALA A 374 1.71 12.47 -12.99
N TYR A 375 2.45 13.11 -12.08
CA TYR A 375 3.39 12.46 -11.16
C TYR A 375 3.01 12.67 -9.69
N THR A 376 2.99 11.59 -8.92
CA THR A 376 2.82 11.64 -7.46
C THR A 376 4.12 11.24 -6.76
N ASN A 377 4.63 12.12 -5.90
CA ASN A 377 5.80 11.85 -5.07
C ASN A 377 5.39 11.33 -3.68
N HIS A 378 6.07 10.29 -3.18
CA HIS A 378 5.79 9.65 -1.88
C HIS A 378 6.93 9.75 -0.87
N THR A 379 8.01 10.47 -1.17
CA THR A 379 9.20 10.52 -0.31
C THR A 379 10.00 11.80 -0.48
N VAL A 380 10.51 12.29 0.66
CA VAL A 380 11.47 13.40 0.75
C VAL A 380 12.90 12.92 1.01
N LEU A 381 13.07 11.63 1.34
CA LEU A 381 14.37 11.06 1.68
C LEU A 381 15.24 10.90 0.42
N PRO A 382 16.43 11.53 0.36
CA PRO A 382 17.29 11.47 -0.83
C PRO A 382 17.67 10.05 -1.25
N GLU A 383 17.83 9.13 -0.29
CA GLU A 383 18.15 7.73 -0.55
C GLU A 383 17.02 6.93 -1.23
N ALA A 384 15.79 7.44 -1.18
CA ALA A 384 14.62 6.79 -1.76
C ALA A 384 14.28 7.33 -3.16
N LEU A 385 14.97 8.37 -3.64
CA LEU A 385 14.79 8.90 -4.99
C LEU A 385 15.62 8.10 -5.99
N GLU A 386 14.98 7.57 -7.03
CA GLU A 386 15.64 6.70 -8.00
C GLU A 386 16.65 7.47 -8.87
N ARG A 387 17.91 7.02 -8.80
CA ARG A 387 19.04 7.55 -9.55
C ARG A 387 19.76 6.42 -10.28
N TRP A 388 19.45 6.26 -11.56
CA TRP A 388 19.96 5.15 -12.36
C TRP A 388 21.29 5.49 -13.05
N PRO A 389 22.32 4.62 -12.97
CA PRO A 389 23.56 4.81 -13.71
C PRO A 389 23.34 4.89 -15.22
N ILE A 390 24.02 5.83 -15.88
CA ILE A 390 23.90 6.01 -17.34
C ILE A 390 24.38 4.76 -18.11
N ASP A 391 25.45 4.12 -17.65
CA ASP A 391 25.99 2.91 -18.32
C ASP A 391 24.95 1.78 -18.41
N LEU A 392 24.11 1.67 -17.37
CA LEU A 392 23.01 0.69 -17.34
C LEU A 392 21.94 1.03 -18.39
N PHE A 393 21.56 2.30 -18.48
CA PHE A 393 20.62 2.80 -19.48
C PHE A 393 21.16 2.65 -20.90
N GLN A 394 22.43 2.96 -21.11
CA GLN A 394 23.07 2.87 -22.41
C GLN A 394 23.08 1.43 -22.93
N ASN A 395 23.29 0.45 -22.04
CA ASN A 395 23.26 -0.95 -22.41
C ASN A 395 21.82 -1.47 -22.62
N LEU A 396 20.90 -1.16 -21.70
CA LEU A 396 19.57 -1.78 -21.67
C LEU A 396 18.55 -1.06 -22.55
N LEU A 397 18.58 0.27 -22.60
CA LEU A 397 17.56 1.14 -23.21
C LEU A 397 18.23 2.32 -23.96
N PRO A 398 19.05 2.04 -24.99
CA PRO A 398 19.89 3.06 -25.63
C PRO A 398 19.07 4.17 -26.30
N ARG A 399 17.91 3.84 -26.88
CA ARG A 399 17.03 4.84 -27.51
C ARG A 399 16.41 5.79 -26.48
N HIS A 400 16.00 5.27 -25.34
CA HIS A 400 15.44 6.09 -24.26
C HIS A 400 16.47 7.03 -23.66
N LEU A 401 17.74 6.61 -23.59
CA LEU A 401 18.82 7.48 -23.16
C LEU A 401 19.00 8.69 -24.09
N GLU A 402 18.96 8.51 -25.42
CA GLU A 402 18.98 9.61 -26.38
C GLU A 402 17.80 10.58 -26.17
N ILE A 403 16.59 10.04 -25.97
CA ILE A 403 15.38 10.83 -25.70
C ILE A 403 15.53 11.62 -24.39
N ILE A 404 16.04 11.00 -23.33
CA ILE A 404 16.26 11.67 -22.02
C ILE A 404 17.30 12.79 -22.15
N TYR A 405 18.38 12.58 -22.92
CA TYR A 405 19.35 13.65 -23.17
C TYR A 405 18.73 14.82 -23.94
N GLU A 406 17.89 14.55 -24.94
CA GLU A 406 17.20 15.60 -25.69
C GLU A 406 16.18 16.36 -24.81
N ILE A 407 15.45 15.66 -23.94
CA ILE A 407 14.58 16.29 -22.92
C ILE A 407 15.42 17.19 -22.02
N ASN A 408 16.55 16.70 -21.51
CA ASN A 408 17.43 17.47 -20.64
C ASN A 408 18.00 18.71 -21.34
N ARG A 409 18.45 18.58 -22.60
CA ARG A 409 18.99 19.69 -23.39
C ARG A 409 17.96 20.81 -23.53
N ARG A 410 16.74 20.49 -23.99
CA ARG A 410 15.66 21.46 -24.16
C ARG A 410 15.20 22.06 -22.83
N HIS A 411 15.18 21.27 -21.76
CA HIS A 411 14.87 21.76 -20.43
C HIS A 411 15.91 22.78 -19.96
N LEU A 412 17.20 22.46 -20.05
CA LEU A 412 18.27 23.36 -19.62
C LEU A 412 18.37 24.62 -20.50
N GLU A 413 18.04 24.54 -21.79
CA GLU A 413 17.91 25.71 -22.66
C GLU A 413 16.80 26.65 -22.17
N ARG A 414 15.64 26.10 -21.80
CA ARG A 414 14.55 26.86 -21.17
C ARG A 414 14.99 27.50 -19.85
N ILE A 415 15.68 26.75 -18.98
CA ILE A 415 16.16 27.30 -17.70
C ILE A 415 17.21 28.41 -17.91
N THR A 416 18.11 28.24 -18.89
CA THR A 416 19.11 29.27 -19.23
C THR A 416 18.45 30.56 -19.72
N ALA A 417 17.36 30.45 -20.49
CA ALA A 417 16.60 31.59 -20.97
C ALA A 417 15.84 32.32 -19.83
N LEU A 418 15.30 31.58 -18.86
CA LEU A 418 14.57 32.13 -17.71
C LEU A 418 15.48 32.71 -16.63
N TYR A 419 16.65 32.11 -16.40
CA TYR A 419 17.61 32.50 -15.37
C TYR A 419 19.03 32.65 -15.97
N PRO A 420 19.28 33.68 -16.80
CA PRO A 420 20.59 33.87 -17.41
C PRO A 420 21.69 34.09 -16.37
N GLY A 421 22.74 33.28 -16.40
CA GLY A 421 23.91 33.38 -15.51
C GLY A 421 23.84 32.57 -14.21
N ASP A 422 22.72 31.94 -13.88
CA ASP A 422 22.60 31.04 -12.71
C ASP A 422 23.02 29.60 -13.07
N TYR A 423 24.33 29.41 -13.25
CA TYR A 423 24.89 28.10 -13.63
C TYR A 423 24.71 27.02 -12.56
N ASP A 424 24.61 27.41 -11.29
CA ASP A 424 24.38 26.46 -10.20
C ASP A 424 22.96 25.91 -10.22
N ARG A 425 21.95 26.73 -10.54
CA ARG A 425 20.58 26.27 -10.78
C ARG A 425 20.50 25.31 -11.96
N LEU A 426 21.18 25.61 -13.07
CA LEU A 426 21.25 24.70 -14.22
C LEU A 426 21.76 23.31 -13.81
N ARG A 427 22.82 23.26 -13.00
CA ARG A 427 23.35 22.01 -12.47
C ARG A 427 22.37 21.28 -11.55
N ARG A 428 21.66 22.00 -10.67
CA ARG A 428 20.68 21.42 -9.74
C ARG A 428 19.40 20.92 -10.42
N MET A 429 18.99 21.56 -11.52
CA MET A 429 17.77 21.21 -12.26
C MET A 429 17.98 20.20 -13.39
N SER A 430 19.24 19.86 -13.69
CA SER A 430 19.57 18.83 -14.69
C SER A 430 18.93 17.48 -14.34
N LEU A 431 18.42 16.78 -15.35
CA LEU A 431 18.02 15.37 -15.23
C LEU A 431 19.24 14.45 -15.08
N ILE A 432 20.42 14.94 -15.48
CA ILE A 432 21.69 14.21 -15.45
C ILE A 432 22.57 14.75 -14.32
N GLU A 433 22.91 13.87 -13.40
CA GLU A 433 23.84 14.16 -12.30
C GLU A 433 25.26 13.79 -12.70
N GLU A 434 26.17 14.77 -12.66
CA GLU A 434 27.57 14.62 -13.09
C GLU A 434 28.54 14.20 -11.95
N CYS A 435 28.08 14.23 -10.69
CA CYS A 435 28.96 13.95 -9.55
C CYS A 435 29.16 12.44 -9.34
N GLY A 436 30.42 11.98 -9.40
CA GLY A 436 30.76 10.56 -9.27
C GLY A 436 30.46 9.79 -10.55
N GLN A 437 29.78 8.64 -10.45
CA GLN A 437 29.23 7.96 -11.62
C GLN A 437 28.01 8.74 -12.12
N LYS A 438 27.96 9.04 -13.43
CA LYS A 438 26.82 9.76 -14.02
C LYS A 438 25.52 8.99 -13.82
N LYS A 439 24.47 9.69 -13.39
CA LYS A 439 23.15 9.11 -13.12
C LYS A 439 22.02 9.96 -13.71
N ILE A 440 20.92 9.29 -14.01
CA ILE A 440 19.65 9.92 -14.38
C ILE A 440 18.80 10.06 -13.12
N ASN A 441 18.37 11.27 -12.81
CA ASN A 441 17.46 11.56 -11.72
C ASN A 441 16.01 11.41 -12.23
N MET A 442 15.35 10.33 -11.82
CA MET A 442 14.01 9.99 -12.33
C MET A 442 12.93 10.94 -11.81
N ALA A 443 13.11 11.52 -10.62
CA ALA A 443 12.18 12.52 -10.08
C ALA A 443 12.20 13.80 -10.93
N HIS A 444 13.38 14.27 -11.36
CA HIS A 444 13.50 15.42 -12.25
C HIS A 444 12.86 15.14 -13.61
N LEU A 445 13.06 13.93 -14.17
CA LEU A 445 12.40 13.49 -15.40
C LEU A 445 10.87 13.55 -15.27
N CYS A 446 10.32 13.02 -14.16
CA CYS A 446 8.88 13.07 -13.89
C CYS A 446 8.33 14.49 -13.81
N ILE A 447 9.01 15.39 -13.09
CA ILE A 447 8.57 16.79 -12.92
C ILE A 447 8.55 17.52 -14.27
N VAL A 448 9.61 17.34 -15.08
CA VAL A 448 9.73 17.98 -16.39
C VAL A 448 8.70 17.44 -17.37
N GLY A 449 8.49 16.12 -17.42
CA GLY A 449 7.59 15.44 -18.35
C GLY A 449 6.11 15.33 -17.92
N SER A 450 5.70 16.00 -16.83
CA SER A 450 4.31 15.97 -16.34
C SER A 450 3.69 17.36 -16.25
N HIS A 451 2.38 17.45 -16.48
CA HIS A 451 1.61 18.69 -16.29
C HIS A 451 1.23 18.96 -14.82
N ALA A 452 1.22 17.92 -13.99
CA ALA A 452 0.92 18.02 -12.56
C ALA A 452 1.89 17.16 -11.74
N VAL A 453 2.31 17.70 -10.59
CA VAL A 453 3.15 17.06 -9.58
C VAL A 453 2.45 17.22 -8.24
N ASN A 454 2.23 16.14 -7.51
CA ASN A 454 1.57 16.24 -6.21
C ASN A 454 2.29 15.50 -5.09
N GLY A 455 2.24 16.09 -3.89
CA GLY A 455 2.53 15.39 -2.64
C GLY A 455 1.28 14.69 -2.09
N VAL A 456 1.47 13.98 -0.97
CA VAL A 456 0.49 13.02 -0.41
C VAL A 456 -0.04 13.38 0.99
N ALA A 457 0.36 14.53 1.49
CA ALA A 457 -0.18 15.23 2.65
C ALA A 457 0.18 16.72 2.50
N GLN A 458 -0.51 17.59 3.24
CA GLN A 458 -0.27 19.04 3.11
C GLN A 458 1.18 19.40 3.48
N ILE A 459 1.63 18.98 4.67
CA ILE A 459 2.99 19.24 5.16
C ILE A 459 4.07 18.70 4.20
N HIS A 460 3.84 17.51 3.63
CA HIS A 460 4.75 16.93 2.66
C HIS A 460 4.78 17.73 1.35
N SER A 461 3.62 18.15 0.86
CA SER A 461 3.51 18.98 -0.33
C SER A 461 4.20 20.34 -0.14
N ASP A 462 4.17 20.88 1.07
CA ASP A 462 4.89 22.11 1.41
C ASP A 462 6.41 21.87 1.48
N ILE A 463 6.87 20.78 2.12
CA ILE A 463 8.28 20.40 2.15
C ILE A 463 8.86 20.24 0.74
N ILE A 464 8.18 19.55 -0.18
CA ILE A 464 8.71 19.36 -1.55
C ILE A 464 8.83 20.70 -2.31
N LYS A 465 7.94 21.67 -2.06
CA LYS A 465 8.00 23.01 -2.67
C LYS A 465 9.11 23.88 -2.05
N ASP A 466 9.34 23.75 -0.75
CA ASP A 466 10.29 24.61 -0.04
C ASP A 466 11.73 24.08 -0.08
N THR A 467 11.91 22.76 -0.27
CA THR A 467 13.22 22.10 -0.18
C THR A 467 13.58 21.32 -1.45
N VAL A 468 13.12 20.07 -1.58
CA VAL A 468 13.61 19.08 -2.55
C VAL A 468 13.43 19.53 -4.00
N PHE A 469 12.29 20.14 -4.33
CA PHE A 469 11.95 20.58 -5.69
C PHE A 469 11.76 22.09 -5.78
N LYS A 470 12.38 22.85 -4.88
CA LYS A 470 12.25 24.31 -4.81
C LYS A 470 12.52 25.00 -6.15
N ASP A 471 13.64 24.67 -6.79
CA ASP A 471 14.01 25.28 -8.06
C ASP A 471 12.96 25.00 -9.16
N PHE A 472 12.33 23.82 -9.17
CA PHE A 472 11.26 23.48 -10.12
C PHE A 472 9.94 24.21 -9.80
N TYR A 473 9.62 24.37 -8.52
CA TYR A 473 8.44 25.12 -8.08
C TYR A 473 8.55 26.60 -8.42
N GLU A 474 9.73 27.20 -8.31
CA GLU A 474 9.98 28.60 -8.71
C GLU A 474 9.76 28.82 -10.22
N VAL A 475 9.99 27.80 -11.05
CA VAL A 475 9.83 27.87 -12.52
C VAL A 475 8.39 27.60 -12.96
N ASP A 476 7.75 26.57 -12.40
CA ASP A 476 6.41 26.12 -12.80
C ASP A 476 5.51 25.92 -11.55
N PRO A 477 5.16 26.99 -10.81
CA PRO A 477 4.43 26.88 -9.55
C PRO A 477 3.05 26.20 -9.70
N GLN A 478 2.39 26.40 -10.85
CA GLN A 478 1.10 25.82 -11.19
C GLN A 478 1.11 24.29 -11.29
N LYS A 479 2.27 23.65 -11.46
CA LYS A 479 2.37 22.18 -11.52
C LYS A 479 2.18 21.53 -10.16
N PHE A 480 2.56 22.21 -9.08
CA PHE A 480 2.65 21.61 -7.75
C PHE A 480 1.31 21.67 -7.01
N GLN A 481 0.79 20.51 -6.63
CA GLN A 481 -0.47 20.35 -5.93
C GLN A 481 -0.32 19.49 -4.66
N ASN A 482 -1.35 19.46 -3.83
CA ASN A 482 -1.49 18.48 -2.76
C ASN A 482 -2.66 17.53 -3.07
N LYS A 483 -2.50 16.25 -2.75
CA LYS A 483 -3.59 15.27 -2.70
C LYS A 483 -3.37 14.38 -1.48
N THR A 484 -3.86 14.82 -0.32
CA THR A 484 -3.76 14.04 0.93
C THR A 484 -4.28 12.62 0.70
N ASN A 485 -3.53 11.62 1.11
CA ASN A 485 -3.93 10.22 0.98
C ASN A 485 -5.27 9.92 1.66
N GLY A 486 -5.80 8.74 1.38
CA GLY A 486 -7.00 8.21 2.02
C GLY A 486 -7.05 6.69 1.97
N ILE A 487 -7.97 6.12 2.74
CA ILE A 487 -8.23 4.69 2.81
C ILE A 487 -9.68 4.40 2.43
N THR A 488 -9.93 3.21 1.86
CA THR A 488 -11.30 2.79 1.54
C THR A 488 -12.05 2.36 2.81
N PRO A 489 -13.20 2.99 3.16
CA PRO A 489 -14.02 2.55 4.29
C PRO A 489 -14.67 1.17 4.07
N ARG A 490 -14.75 0.67 2.82
CA ARG A 490 -15.32 -0.66 2.55
C ARG A 490 -14.47 -1.75 3.19
N ARG A 491 -13.17 -1.75 2.94
CA ARG A 491 -12.24 -2.73 3.54
C ARG A 491 -11.92 -2.39 4.99
N TRP A 492 -11.61 -1.12 5.26
CA TRP A 492 -11.04 -0.70 6.55
C TRP A 492 -12.08 -0.30 7.61
N LEU A 493 -13.36 -0.57 7.38
CA LEU A 493 -14.41 -0.48 8.38
C LEU A 493 -15.44 -1.59 8.20
N VAL A 494 -16.15 -1.64 7.07
CA VAL A 494 -17.28 -2.57 6.87
C VAL A 494 -16.82 -4.03 6.88
N MET A 495 -15.73 -4.34 6.14
CA MET A 495 -15.19 -5.70 6.04
C MET A 495 -14.48 -6.13 7.33
N CYS A 496 -13.55 -5.31 7.84
CA CYS A 496 -12.71 -5.71 8.98
C CYS A 496 -13.35 -5.50 10.35
N ASN A 497 -14.34 -4.61 10.47
CA ASN A 497 -14.99 -4.25 11.74
C ASN A 497 -16.50 -4.06 11.58
N PRO A 498 -17.22 -5.12 11.15
CA PRO A 498 -18.66 -5.06 10.88
C PRO A 498 -19.47 -4.68 12.13
N GLY A 499 -19.00 -5.04 13.34
CA GLY A 499 -19.64 -4.65 14.60
C GLY A 499 -19.65 -3.13 14.81
N LEU A 500 -18.53 -2.46 14.54
CA LEU A 500 -18.46 -0.99 14.63
C LEU A 500 -19.28 -0.33 13.52
N ALA A 501 -19.22 -0.87 12.30
CA ALA A 501 -20.01 -0.37 11.18
C ALA A 501 -21.53 -0.41 11.47
N GLU A 502 -22.00 -1.45 12.17
CA GLU A 502 -23.40 -1.57 12.59
C GLU A 502 -23.77 -0.55 13.67
N VAL A 503 -22.95 -0.39 14.71
CA VAL A 503 -23.21 0.60 15.77
C VAL A 503 -23.31 2.01 15.19
N ILE A 504 -22.45 2.34 14.21
CA ILE A 504 -22.51 3.63 13.49
C ILE A 504 -23.81 3.73 12.69
N ALA A 505 -24.19 2.66 11.99
CA ALA A 505 -25.41 2.61 11.19
C ALA A 505 -26.70 2.70 12.04
N GLU A 506 -26.76 2.08 13.21
CA GLU A 506 -27.96 2.12 14.08
C GLU A 506 -28.26 3.54 14.58
N LYS A 507 -27.23 4.37 14.78
CA LYS A 507 -27.38 5.77 15.23
C LYS A 507 -27.62 6.75 14.10
N HIS A 508 -27.22 6.41 12.89
CA HIS A 508 -27.33 7.25 11.71
C HIS A 508 -28.24 6.54 10.71
N CYS A 509 -29.54 6.90 10.70
CA CYS A 509 -30.67 6.16 10.09
C CYS A 509 -30.59 5.79 8.58
N ALA A 510 -29.42 5.85 7.92
CA ALA A 510 -29.19 5.36 6.56
C ALA A 510 -27.80 4.69 6.41
N ILE A 511 -27.77 3.35 6.50
CA ILE A 511 -26.58 2.49 6.32
C ILE A 511 -25.79 2.79 5.04
N GLU A 512 -26.47 3.05 3.92
CA GLU A 512 -25.82 3.16 2.61
C GLU A 512 -25.09 4.50 2.41
N ASP A 513 -25.44 5.52 3.19
CA ASP A 513 -25.05 6.90 2.92
C ASP A 513 -23.62 7.17 3.41
N TYR A 514 -23.26 6.75 4.62
CA TYR A 514 -21.94 7.05 5.18
C TYR A 514 -20.80 6.19 4.59
N ILE A 515 -21.10 4.99 4.07
CA ILE A 515 -20.08 4.10 3.48
C ILE A 515 -19.59 4.67 2.12
N ARG A 516 -20.45 5.41 1.43
CA ARG A 516 -20.13 6.14 0.19
C ARG A 516 -19.74 7.61 0.44
N ASP A 517 -20.13 8.16 1.59
CA ASP A 517 -19.78 9.51 2.02
C ASP A 517 -19.36 9.53 3.51
N LEU A 518 -18.08 9.29 3.73
CA LEU A 518 -17.51 9.18 5.07
C LEU A 518 -17.56 10.50 5.86
N SER A 519 -17.82 11.65 5.21
CA SER A 519 -17.96 12.94 5.89
C SER A 519 -19.11 12.95 6.91
N GLN A 520 -20.10 12.08 6.70
CA GLN A 520 -21.26 11.93 7.56
C GLN A 520 -20.94 11.39 8.96
N LEU A 521 -19.76 10.80 9.18
CA LEU A 521 -19.30 10.39 10.50
C LEU A 521 -19.25 11.55 11.50
N LYS A 522 -19.12 12.80 11.03
CA LYS A 522 -19.19 14.00 11.89
C LYS A 522 -20.49 14.08 12.70
N ASN A 523 -21.58 13.45 12.25
CA ASN A 523 -22.84 13.40 13.00
C ASN A 523 -22.74 12.62 14.32
N LEU A 524 -21.76 11.73 14.49
CA LEU A 524 -21.53 11.00 15.74
C LEU A 524 -21.20 11.93 16.92
N LEU A 525 -20.68 13.13 16.65
CA LEU A 525 -20.40 14.14 17.68
C LEU A 525 -21.66 14.56 18.45
N LYS A 526 -22.85 14.47 17.85
CA LYS A 526 -24.13 14.78 18.52
C LYS A 526 -24.47 13.77 19.62
N PHE A 527 -23.85 12.59 19.59
CA PHE A 527 -24.08 11.48 20.49
C PHE A 527 -22.87 11.18 21.38
N VAL A 528 -21.87 12.07 21.45
CA VAL A 528 -20.65 11.84 22.23
C VAL A 528 -20.90 11.65 23.72
N ASP A 529 -21.96 12.26 24.26
CA ASP A 529 -22.40 12.11 25.65
C ASP A 529 -23.50 11.05 25.83
N ASP A 530 -23.89 10.32 24.77
CA ASP A 530 -24.85 9.22 24.86
C ASP A 530 -24.20 7.98 25.49
N ASP A 531 -24.61 7.65 26.72
CA ASP A 531 -24.12 6.49 27.48
C ASP A 531 -24.37 5.15 26.74
N ALA A 532 -25.40 5.06 25.90
CA ALA A 532 -25.64 3.86 25.10
C ALA A 532 -24.56 3.71 24.02
N LEU A 533 -24.28 4.76 23.26
CA LEU A 533 -23.25 4.74 22.22
C LEU A 533 -21.85 4.47 22.80
N ILE A 534 -21.51 5.13 23.91
CA ILE A 534 -20.24 4.91 24.63
C ILE A 534 -20.10 3.43 25.00
N ARG A 535 -21.14 2.83 25.58
CA ARG A 535 -21.13 1.41 25.96
C ARG A 535 -21.01 0.49 24.76
N ASP A 536 -21.71 0.78 23.66
CA ASP A 536 -21.73 -0.08 22.47
C ASP A 536 -20.38 -0.05 21.74
N ILE A 537 -19.73 1.12 21.61
CA ILE A 537 -18.37 1.23 21.05
C ILE A 537 -17.35 0.50 21.93
N ALA A 538 -17.40 0.70 23.25
CA ALA A 538 -16.50 0.00 24.17
C ALA A 538 -16.69 -1.52 24.10
N LYS A 539 -17.93 -1.99 23.97
CA LYS A 539 -18.26 -3.41 23.81
C LYS A 539 -17.66 -3.98 22.53
N VAL A 540 -17.86 -3.32 21.38
CA VAL A 540 -17.29 -3.78 20.09
C VAL A 540 -15.76 -3.85 20.16
N LYS A 541 -15.11 -2.83 20.77
CA LYS A 541 -13.65 -2.87 20.96
C LYS A 541 -13.22 -4.07 21.79
N GLN A 542 -13.92 -4.36 22.88
CA GLN A 542 -13.61 -5.52 23.73
C GLN A 542 -13.81 -6.86 23.01
N GLU A 543 -14.86 -6.99 22.18
CA GLU A 543 -15.10 -8.17 21.34
C GLU A 543 -13.98 -8.38 20.32
N ASN A 544 -13.55 -7.31 19.63
CA ASN A 544 -12.43 -7.36 18.70
C ASN A 544 -11.12 -7.77 19.40
N LYS A 545 -10.86 -7.24 20.60
CA LYS A 545 -9.70 -7.61 21.43
C LYS A 545 -9.71 -9.08 21.83
N LEU A 546 -10.86 -9.60 22.22
CA LEU A 546 -11.03 -11.02 22.55
C LEU A 546 -10.80 -11.91 21.32
N LYS A 547 -11.38 -11.56 20.17
CA LYS A 547 -11.18 -12.30 18.91
C LYS A 547 -9.70 -12.32 18.51
N PHE A 548 -9.00 -11.19 18.66
CA PHE A 548 -7.58 -11.12 18.35
C PHE A 548 -6.69 -11.88 19.36
N ALA A 549 -7.03 -11.86 20.65
CA ALA A 549 -6.32 -12.64 21.66
C ALA A 549 -6.43 -14.16 21.38
N VAL A 550 -7.62 -14.64 21.00
CA VAL A 550 -7.82 -16.04 20.56
C VAL A 550 -6.98 -16.36 19.33
N HIS A 551 -6.98 -15.47 18.33
CA HIS A 551 -6.16 -15.63 17.13
C HIS A 551 -4.66 -15.76 17.45
N LEU A 552 -4.13 -14.96 18.38
CA LEU A 552 -2.73 -15.05 18.80
C LEU A 552 -2.42 -16.35 19.55
N GLU A 553 -3.34 -16.83 20.39
CA GLU A 553 -3.20 -18.09 21.11
C GLU A 553 -3.26 -19.30 20.15
N GLU A 554 -4.13 -19.27 19.14
CA GLU A 554 -4.26 -20.36 18.16
C GLU A 554 -3.06 -20.42 17.20
N GLN A 555 -2.66 -19.28 16.63
CA GLN A 555 -1.65 -19.23 15.57
C GLN A 555 -0.22 -19.15 16.10
N TYR A 556 0.01 -18.38 17.16
CA TYR A 556 1.36 -18.10 17.68
C TYR A 556 1.60 -18.71 19.07
N LYS A 557 0.61 -19.38 19.66
CA LYS A 557 0.69 -20.00 21.01
C LYS A 557 1.06 -18.99 22.10
N VAL A 558 0.69 -17.72 21.91
CA VAL A 558 0.92 -16.65 22.88
C VAL A 558 -0.39 -16.29 23.56
N LYS A 559 -0.44 -16.45 24.89
CA LYS A 559 -1.56 -15.99 25.70
C LYS A 559 -1.33 -14.55 26.16
N ILE A 560 -2.29 -13.68 25.88
CA ILE A 560 -2.27 -12.27 26.29
C ILE A 560 -3.47 -11.90 27.14
N ASN A 561 -3.39 -10.81 27.91
CA ASN A 561 -4.48 -10.31 28.73
C ASN A 561 -5.37 -9.37 27.90
N PRO A 562 -6.62 -9.75 27.53
CA PRO A 562 -7.51 -8.91 26.72
C PRO A 562 -8.05 -7.68 27.47
N ASN A 563 -7.84 -7.56 28.78
CA ASN A 563 -8.19 -6.36 29.55
C ASN A 563 -7.06 -5.33 29.59
N SER A 564 -5.86 -5.71 29.14
CA SER A 564 -4.75 -4.76 28.99
C SER A 564 -4.99 -3.81 27.82
N MET A 565 -4.33 -2.65 27.82
CA MET A 565 -4.33 -1.77 26.67
C MET A 565 -3.54 -2.41 25.52
N PHE A 566 -4.16 -2.50 24.35
CA PHE A 566 -3.50 -2.99 23.14
C PHE A 566 -2.79 -1.84 22.43
N ASP A 567 -1.47 -1.81 22.61
CA ASP A 567 -0.55 -0.76 22.14
C ASP A 567 0.20 -1.28 20.91
N VAL A 568 -0.04 -0.70 19.73
CA VAL A 568 0.29 -1.35 18.44
C VAL A 568 1.10 -0.44 17.52
N GLN A 569 2.24 -0.97 17.07
CA GLN A 569 3.09 -0.36 16.04
C GLN A 569 3.31 -1.35 14.88
N VAL A 570 2.42 -1.31 13.88
CA VAL A 570 2.51 -2.18 12.69
C VAL A 570 2.78 -1.41 11.40
N LYS A 571 3.99 -1.56 10.86
CA LYS A 571 4.48 -0.91 9.63
C LYS A 571 5.82 -1.52 9.25
N ARG A 572 6.30 -1.31 8.01
CA ARG A 572 7.65 -1.72 7.58
C ARG A 572 8.69 -1.31 8.64
N ILE A 573 9.66 -2.18 8.94
CA ILE A 573 10.73 -1.86 9.89
C ILE A 573 11.73 -0.92 9.21
N HIS A 574 11.95 0.25 9.81
CA HIS A 574 12.87 1.25 9.28
C HIS A 574 13.29 2.21 10.39
N GLU A 575 14.55 2.64 10.39
CA GLU A 575 15.08 3.59 11.39
C GLU A 575 14.22 4.86 11.56
N TYR A 576 13.78 5.51 10.47
CA TYR A 576 12.94 6.72 10.54
C TYR A 576 11.55 6.51 11.16
N LYS A 577 11.04 5.27 11.15
CA LYS A 577 9.75 4.90 11.77
C LYS A 577 9.87 4.64 13.26
N ARG A 578 11.11 4.66 13.78
CA ARG A 578 11.48 4.66 15.20
C ARG A 578 10.84 3.56 16.04
N GLN A 579 10.79 2.32 15.52
CA GLN A 579 10.51 1.15 16.38
C GLN A 579 11.51 1.06 17.55
N LEU A 580 12.73 1.58 17.38
CA LEU A 580 13.71 1.72 18.47
C LEU A 580 13.23 2.65 19.59
N LEU A 581 12.58 3.78 19.29
CA LEU A 581 12.03 4.66 20.32
C LEU A 581 10.97 3.94 21.18
N ASN A 582 10.12 3.12 20.54
CA ASN A 582 9.18 2.27 21.24
C ASN A 582 9.90 1.19 22.09
N CYS A 583 10.97 0.58 21.58
CA CYS A 583 11.80 -0.34 22.36
C CYS A 583 12.35 0.30 23.64
N LEU A 584 12.85 1.54 23.56
CA LEU A 584 13.35 2.26 24.75
C LEU A 584 12.22 2.47 25.76
N HIS A 585 11.02 2.84 25.33
CA HIS A 585 9.85 2.97 26.19
C HIS A 585 9.46 1.65 26.87
N ILE A 586 9.46 0.53 26.13
CA ILE A 586 9.19 -0.80 26.68
C ILE A 586 10.17 -1.12 27.81
N ILE A 587 11.47 -0.90 27.60
CA ILE A 587 12.51 -1.18 28.59
C ILE A 587 12.35 -0.26 29.81
N THR A 588 11.99 1.01 29.59
CA THR A 588 11.70 1.96 30.68
C THR A 588 10.52 1.52 31.52
N LEU A 589 9.41 1.08 30.91
CA LEU A 589 8.28 0.51 31.64
C LEU A 589 8.68 -0.74 32.43
N TYR A 590 9.43 -1.66 31.82
CA TYR A 590 9.94 -2.85 32.48
C TYR A 590 10.78 -2.50 33.71
N ASN A 591 11.76 -1.60 33.57
CA ASN A 591 12.63 -1.16 34.66
C ASN A 591 11.84 -0.50 35.79
N ARG A 592 10.87 0.35 35.47
CA ARG A 592 10.01 1.00 36.47
C ARG A 592 9.13 0.00 37.22
N ILE A 593 8.59 -1.01 36.54
CA ILE A 593 7.84 -2.11 37.17
C ILE A 593 8.74 -2.90 38.12
N LYS A 594 9.98 -3.22 37.71
CA LYS A 594 10.94 -3.94 38.55
C LYS A 594 11.37 -3.13 39.77
N LYS A 595 11.48 -1.81 39.64
CA LYS A 595 11.82 -0.90 40.74
C LYS A 595 10.69 -0.76 41.76
N GLU A 596 9.44 -0.67 41.29
CA GLU A 596 8.24 -0.53 42.14
C GLU A 596 7.23 -1.65 41.84
N PRO A 597 7.52 -2.91 42.24
CA PRO A 597 6.74 -4.07 41.83
C PRO A 597 5.33 -4.11 42.43
N ASN A 598 5.08 -3.39 43.53
CA ASN A 598 3.78 -3.37 44.22
C ASN A 598 2.88 -2.21 43.78
N LYS A 599 3.35 -1.33 42.89
CA LYS A 599 2.56 -0.21 42.37
C LYS A 599 1.50 -0.68 41.37
N ALA A 600 0.36 0.00 41.36
CA ALA A 600 -0.72 -0.25 40.43
C ALA A 600 -0.42 0.37 39.05
N TRP A 601 0.19 -0.43 38.18
CA TRP A 601 0.48 -0.09 36.78
C TRP A 601 -0.72 -0.38 35.87
N THR A 602 -0.95 0.45 34.84
CA THR A 602 -1.93 0.16 33.78
C THR A 602 -1.40 -0.98 32.92
N PRO A 603 -2.08 -2.14 32.83
CA PRO A 603 -1.55 -3.27 32.06
C PRO A 603 -1.48 -2.96 30.56
N ARG A 604 -0.40 -3.36 29.89
CA ARG A 604 -0.19 -3.18 28.44
C ARG A 604 0.23 -4.47 27.73
N THR A 605 -0.34 -4.70 26.57
CA THR A 605 0.19 -5.64 25.57
C THR A 605 0.70 -4.81 24.40
N ILE A 606 2.02 -4.69 24.30
CA ILE A 606 2.70 -3.92 23.26
C ILE A 606 3.02 -4.86 22.10
N MET A 607 2.54 -4.53 20.91
CA MET A 607 2.58 -5.36 19.71
C MET A 607 3.28 -4.60 18.59
N ILE A 608 4.44 -5.09 18.17
CA ILE A 608 5.20 -4.51 17.07
C ILE A 608 5.23 -5.51 15.92
N GLY A 609 4.99 -5.07 14.69
CA GLY A 609 5.00 -5.96 13.53
C GLY A 609 5.40 -5.25 12.25
N GLY A 610 6.04 -5.98 11.34
CA GLY A 610 6.49 -5.41 10.08
C GLY A 610 7.65 -6.17 9.46
N LYS A 611 7.77 -6.15 8.14
CA LYS A 611 8.88 -6.79 7.44
C LYS A 611 10.08 -5.84 7.36
N ALA A 612 11.30 -6.36 7.52
CA ALA A 612 12.54 -5.68 7.16
C ALA A 612 12.94 -6.06 5.74
N ALA A 613 13.47 -5.13 4.94
CA ALA A 613 14.02 -5.50 3.64
C ALA A 613 15.18 -6.51 3.80
N PRO A 614 15.32 -7.53 2.95
CA PRO A 614 16.29 -8.61 3.17
C PRO A 614 17.74 -8.12 3.30
N GLY A 615 18.10 -7.09 2.52
CA GLY A 615 19.42 -6.45 2.54
C GLY A 615 19.62 -5.39 3.64
N TYR A 616 18.59 -5.04 4.42
CA TYR A 616 18.66 -3.98 5.41
C TYR A 616 19.03 -4.53 6.79
N HIS A 617 20.33 -4.59 7.06
CA HIS A 617 20.89 -5.16 8.28
C HIS A 617 20.32 -4.53 9.57
N THR A 618 20.35 -3.20 9.70
CA THR A 618 19.83 -2.49 10.90
C THR A 618 18.37 -2.81 11.17
N ALA A 619 17.53 -2.89 10.13
CA ALA A 619 16.12 -3.26 10.30
C ALA A 619 15.93 -4.69 10.82
N LYS A 620 16.75 -5.66 10.37
CA LYS A 620 16.76 -7.03 10.92
C LYS A 620 17.25 -7.05 12.37
N MET A 621 18.25 -6.24 12.71
CA MET A 621 18.74 -6.08 14.10
C MET A 621 17.64 -5.54 15.02
N ILE A 622 16.83 -4.58 14.55
CA ILE A 622 15.68 -4.06 15.30
C ILE A 622 14.65 -5.16 15.60
N ILE A 623 14.34 -6.02 14.62
CA ILE A 623 13.45 -7.17 14.84
C ILE A 623 14.01 -8.10 15.93
N LYS A 624 15.31 -8.41 15.86
CA LYS A 624 15.98 -9.23 16.87
C LYS A 624 15.95 -8.59 18.26
N LEU A 625 16.12 -7.27 18.36
CA LEU A 625 16.03 -6.55 19.63
C LEU A 625 14.61 -6.63 20.21
N ILE A 626 13.57 -6.43 19.41
CA ILE A 626 12.16 -6.51 19.87
C ILE A 626 11.86 -7.89 20.44
N THR A 627 12.26 -8.96 19.73
CA THR A 627 12.01 -10.33 20.19
C THR A 627 12.81 -10.68 21.44
N ALA A 628 14.06 -10.20 21.54
CA ALA A 628 14.90 -10.37 22.73
C ALA A 628 14.34 -9.64 23.97
N ILE A 629 13.82 -8.41 23.79
CA ILE A 629 13.10 -7.70 24.86
C ILE A 629 11.87 -8.50 25.29
N GLY A 630 11.10 -9.02 24.33
CA GLY A 630 9.94 -9.85 24.61
C GLY A 630 10.27 -11.12 25.38
N GLU A 631 11.37 -11.79 25.06
CA GLU A 631 11.82 -13.00 25.77
C GLU A 631 12.11 -12.73 27.25
N VAL A 632 12.74 -11.60 27.58
CA VAL A 632 12.99 -11.22 28.98
C VAL A 632 11.69 -10.79 29.68
N VAL A 633 10.95 -9.86 29.08
CA VAL A 633 9.76 -9.25 29.70
C VAL A 633 8.64 -10.27 29.90
N ASN A 634 8.39 -11.13 28.92
CA ASN A 634 7.26 -12.05 28.97
C ASN A 634 7.47 -13.21 29.96
N ASN A 635 8.72 -13.53 30.31
CA ASN A 635 9.10 -14.60 31.22
C ASN A 635 9.42 -14.11 32.65
N ASP A 636 9.39 -12.81 32.92
CA ASP A 636 9.62 -12.27 34.25
C ASP A 636 8.37 -12.42 35.14
N SER A 637 8.49 -13.24 36.18
CA SER A 637 7.41 -13.53 37.13
C SER A 637 6.97 -12.32 37.97
N VAL A 638 7.87 -11.35 38.19
CA VAL A 638 7.52 -10.11 38.89
C VAL A 638 6.63 -9.27 37.97
N VAL A 639 6.92 -9.20 36.67
CA VAL A 639 6.11 -8.41 35.72
C VAL A 639 4.70 -9.00 35.58
N GLY A 640 4.59 -10.33 35.44
CA GLY A 640 3.31 -11.03 35.34
C GLY A 640 2.57 -10.71 34.04
N ASP A 641 1.31 -10.28 34.15
CA ASP A 641 0.44 -9.91 33.03
C ASP A 641 0.33 -8.39 32.81
N ARG A 642 1.12 -7.60 33.55
CA ARG A 642 1.10 -6.14 33.50
C ARG A 642 1.78 -5.57 32.27
N LEU A 643 2.77 -6.28 31.73
CA LEU A 643 3.45 -5.91 30.49
C LEU A 643 3.73 -7.17 29.69
N LYS A 644 3.27 -7.20 28.44
CA LYS A 644 3.63 -8.20 27.44
C LYS A 644 4.13 -7.51 26.18
N VAL A 645 5.14 -8.09 25.55
CA VAL A 645 5.79 -7.56 24.34
C VAL A 645 5.78 -8.64 23.27
N ILE A 646 5.02 -8.43 22.21
CA ILE A 646 4.78 -9.43 21.17
C ILE A 646 5.25 -8.88 19.83
N TYR A 647 6.01 -9.69 19.10
CA TYR A 647 6.31 -9.43 17.71
C TYR A 647 5.28 -10.11 16.82
N LEU A 648 4.54 -9.35 16.01
CA LEU A 648 3.53 -9.87 15.09
C LEU A 648 4.19 -10.33 13.79
N GLU A 649 4.43 -11.64 13.68
CA GLU A 649 5.01 -12.29 12.50
C GLU A 649 4.17 -12.06 11.23
N ASN A 650 4.87 -11.85 10.12
CA ASN A 650 4.31 -11.78 8.76
C ASN A 650 3.18 -10.77 8.59
N TYR A 651 3.38 -9.55 9.11
CA TYR A 651 2.46 -8.43 8.92
C TYR A 651 2.16 -8.20 7.43
N ARG A 652 0.87 -8.32 7.11
CA ARG A 652 0.27 -8.22 5.77
C ARG A 652 -1.16 -7.69 5.86
N VAL A 653 -1.84 -7.52 4.73
CA VAL A 653 -3.21 -6.96 4.70
C VAL A 653 -4.15 -7.78 5.57
N THR A 654 -4.15 -9.11 5.45
CA THR A 654 -4.99 -9.97 6.31
C THR A 654 -4.70 -9.82 7.80
N LEU A 655 -3.44 -9.65 8.21
CA LEU A 655 -3.11 -9.42 9.62
C LEU A 655 -3.51 -8.01 10.08
N ALA A 656 -3.38 -7.02 9.20
CA ALA A 656 -3.84 -5.66 9.44
C ALA A 656 -5.36 -5.59 9.69
N GLU A 657 -6.14 -6.32 8.89
CA GLU A 657 -7.60 -6.45 9.05
C GLU A 657 -8.00 -7.06 10.40
N LYS A 658 -7.12 -7.84 11.04
CA LYS A 658 -7.35 -8.44 12.37
C LYS A 658 -6.87 -7.54 13.52
N VAL A 659 -5.66 -6.98 13.43
CA VAL A 659 -5.07 -6.20 14.54
C VAL A 659 -5.66 -4.80 14.67
N ILE A 660 -5.98 -4.12 13.55
CA ILE A 660 -6.44 -2.73 13.58
C ILE A 660 -7.76 -2.57 14.36
N PRO A 661 -8.81 -3.40 14.13
CA PRO A 661 -10.04 -3.33 14.92
C PRO A 661 -9.84 -3.58 16.42
N ALA A 662 -8.80 -4.32 16.81
CA ALA A 662 -8.49 -4.69 18.19
C ALA A 662 -7.61 -3.67 18.93
N SER A 663 -6.96 -2.74 18.23
CA SER A 663 -6.03 -1.80 18.87
C SER A 663 -6.72 -0.72 19.69
N ASP A 664 -6.14 -0.39 20.84
CA ASP A 664 -6.55 0.74 21.67
C ASP A 664 -5.66 1.96 21.37
N LEU A 665 -4.34 1.76 21.27
CA LEU A 665 -3.36 2.79 20.98
C LEU A 665 -2.57 2.46 19.71
N SER A 666 -2.39 3.45 18.85
CA SER A 666 -1.66 3.37 17.59
C SER A 666 -0.41 4.26 17.63
N GLU A 667 0.75 3.65 17.41
CA GLU A 667 2.07 4.29 17.45
C GLU A 667 2.46 4.89 16.07
N GLN A 668 2.41 6.21 15.95
CA GLN A 668 2.73 6.98 14.74
C GLN A 668 3.89 7.95 14.98
N ILE A 669 5.02 7.37 15.38
CA ILE A 669 6.14 8.06 16.00
C ILE A 669 7.32 8.32 15.06
N SER A 670 7.13 8.56 13.77
CA SER A 670 8.25 8.91 12.88
C SER A 670 8.89 10.24 13.28
N THR A 671 10.15 10.47 12.90
CA THR A 671 10.78 11.79 13.11
C THR A 671 10.08 12.82 12.23
N ALA A 672 9.74 13.99 12.78
CA ALA A 672 8.99 15.01 12.04
C ALA A 672 9.71 15.39 10.72
N GLY A 673 8.95 15.38 9.62
CA GLY A 673 9.45 15.66 8.28
C GLY A 673 9.92 14.43 7.50
N THR A 674 9.77 13.21 8.03
CA THR A 674 10.26 11.98 7.36
C THR A 674 9.16 11.11 6.78
N GLU A 675 7.98 11.02 7.42
CA GLU A 675 6.83 10.31 6.86
C GLU A 675 6.02 11.27 5.98
N ALA A 676 5.99 10.99 4.68
CA ALA A 676 5.24 11.82 3.73
C ALA A 676 3.73 11.92 4.04
N SER A 677 3.15 10.87 4.65
CA SER A 677 1.72 10.84 4.97
C SER A 677 1.43 9.77 6.03
N GLY A 678 1.62 8.49 5.68
CA GLY A 678 1.13 7.37 6.48
C GLY A 678 -0.36 7.11 6.22
N THR A 679 -0.71 5.84 6.01
CA THR A 679 -2.12 5.40 5.86
C THR A 679 -2.54 4.41 6.94
N GLY A 680 -1.60 3.91 7.74
CA GLY A 680 -1.92 3.07 8.91
C GLY A 680 -2.65 3.87 9.99
N ASN A 681 -2.17 5.07 10.26
CA ASN A 681 -2.77 6.06 11.18
C ASN A 681 -4.26 6.30 10.89
N MET A 682 -4.65 6.51 9.63
CA MET A 682 -6.04 6.69 9.22
C MET A 682 -6.91 5.46 9.53
N LYS A 683 -6.36 4.25 9.36
CA LYS A 683 -7.11 3.00 9.63
C LYS A 683 -7.37 2.80 11.11
N PHE A 684 -6.37 3.11 11.93
CA PHE A 684 -6.49 3.07 13.39
C PHE A 684 -7.52 4.08 13.90
N MET A 685 -7.46 5.32 13.40
CA MET A 685 -8.43 6.37 13.72
C MET A 685 -9.86 5.95 13.38
N LEU A 686 -10.10 5.41 12.18
CA LEU A 686 -11.42 4.95 11.74
C LEU A 686 -11.97 3.79 12.58
N ASN A 687 -11.09 2.95 13.13
CA ASN A 687 -11.44 1.79 13.95
C ASN A 687 -11.44 2.07 15.46
N GLY A 688 -11.36 3.34 15.86
CA GLY A 688 -11.46 3.76 17.24
C GLY A 688 -10.26 3.41 18.11
N ALA A 689 -9.05 3.42 17.53
CA ALA A 689 -7.81 3.47 18.29
C ALA A 689 -7.34 4.93 18.42
N LEU A 690 -6.88 5.31 19.61
CA LEU A 690 -6.26 6.63 19.83
C LEU A 690 -4.84 6.64 19.28
N THR A 691 -4.38 7.81 18.85
CA THR A 691 -3.06 7.96 18.23
C THR A 691 -2.10 8.66 19.18
N ILE A 692 -0.94 8.04 19.40
CA ILE A 692 0.25 8.71 19.92
C ILE A 692 1.24 8.92 18.78
N GLY A 693 1.71 10.14 18.59
CA GLY A 693 2.51 10.46 17.42
C GLY A 693 3.15 11.83 17.44
N THR A 694 4.06 12.02 16.50
CA THR A 694 4.66 13.32 16.18
C THR A 694 3.78 14.10 15.21
N MET A 695 4.03 15.41 15.10
CA MET A 695 3.44 16.27 14.06
C MET A 695 4.13 16.02 12.72
N ASP A 696 3.89 14.84 12.16
CA ASP A 696 4.49 14.34 10.93
C ASP A 696 3.43 13.78 9.97
N GLY A 697 3.64 13.93 8.66
CA GLY A 697 2.73 13.43 7.63
C GLY A 697 1.26 13.76 7.87
N ALA A 698 0.40 12.75 7.78
CA ALA A 698 -1.05 12.89 7.97
C ALA A 698 -1.48 12.98 9.44
N ASN A 699 -0.58 12.80 10.42
CA ASN A 699 -0.94 13.01 11.83
C ASN A 699 -1.35 14.46 12.09
N VAL A 700 -0.74 15.42 11.37
CA VAL A 700 -1.09 16.84 11.44
C VAL A 700 -2.56 17.04 11.06
N GLU A 701 -2.96 16.54 9.89
CA GLU A 701 -4.32 16.67 9.40
C GLU A 701 -5.32 15.86 10.26
N MET A 702 -4.90 14.75 10.86
CA MET A 702 -5.74 13.99 11.81
C MET A 702 -6.00 14.78 13.10
N ALA A 703 -4.97 15.45 13.63
CA ALA A 703 -5.11 16.33 14.78
C ALA A 703 -6.01 17.54 14.48
N GLU A 704 -5.92 18.10 13.28
CA GLU A 704 -6.80 19.18 12.82
C GLU A 704 -8.28 18.75 12.75
N GLU A 705 -8.58 17.55 12.23
CA GLU A 705 -9.96 17.08 12.09
C GLU A 705 -10.60 16.59 13.39
N ALA A 706 -9.82 15.94 14.27
CA ALA A 706 -10.32 15.42 15.54
C ALA A 706 -10.22 16.43 16.70
N GLY A 707 -9.42 17.49 16.55
CA GLY A 707 -8.99 18.35 17.66
C GLY A 707 -7.69 17.82 18.29
N GLU A 708 -6.71 18.70 18.51
CA GLU A 708 -5.41 18.32 19.08
C GLU A 708 -5.56 17.69 20.47
N GLU A 709 -6.58 18.07 21.24
CA GLU A 709 -6.88 17.51 22.56
C GLU A 709 -7.30 16.03 22.52
N ASN A 710 -7.69 15.52 21.35
CA ASN A 710 -8.12 14.14 21.15
C ASN A 710 -7.00 13.24 20.57
N LEU A 711 -5.78 13.76 20.43
CA LEU A 711 -4.58 13.02 20.05
C LEU A 711 -3.47 13.21 21.08
N PHE A 712 -2.59 12.21 21.17
CA PHE A 712 -1.42 12.24 22.05
C PHE A 712 -0.18 12.70 21.29
N ILE A 713 -0.09 14.01 21.03
CA ILE A 713 1.02 14.62 20.29
C ILE A 713 2.24 14.84 21.20
N PHE A 714 3.45 14.52 20.72
CA PHE A 714 4.72 14.75 21.42
C PHE A 714 5.89 15.01 20.46
N GLY A 715 7.02 15.40 21.04
CA GLY A 715 8.32 15.47 20.35
C GLY A 715 8.50 16.72 19.49
N MET A 716 9.64 16.75 18.81
CA MET A 716 10.06 17.83 17.91
C MET A 716 9.11 17.99 16.72
N ARG A 717 8.88 19.24 16.31
CA ARG A 717 8.30 19.58 15.00
C ARG A 717 9.42 19.73 13.96
N VAL A 718 9.07 19.83 12.67
CA VAL A 718 10.04 19.95 11.57
C VAL A 718 11.08 21.05 11.81
N LYS A 719 10.63 22.23 12.27
CA LYS A 719 11.52 23.37 12.56
C LYS A 719 12.51 23.09 13.70
N ASP A 720 12.10 22.30 14.69
CA ASP A 720 12.97 21.93 15.81
C ASP A 720 14.03 20.92 15.36
N VAL A 721 13.68 20.01 14.44
CA VAL A 721 14.62 19.08 13.81
C VAL A 721 15.67 19.85 13.01
N GLU A 722 15.26 20.82 12.19
CA GLU A 722 16.16 21.68 11.41
C GLU A 722 17.10 22.51 12.31
N ALA A 723 16.56 23.10 13.39
CA ALA A 723 17.36 23.85 14.35
C ALA A 723 18.40 22.95 15.06
N LEU A 724 18.02 21.71 15.37
CA LEU A 724 18.93 20.73 15.97
C LEU A 724 19.99 20.24 14.98
N ASP A 725 19.64 20.09 13.70
CA ASP A 725 20.61 19.79 12.63
C ASP A 725 21.62 20.93 12.46
N GLN A 726 21.19 22.19 12.52
CA GLN A 726 22.09 23.36 12.46
C GLN A 726 22.99 23.47 13.69
N LYS A 727 22.48 23.15 14.88
CA LYS A 727 23.26 23.11 16.13
C LYS A 727 24.30 21.98 16.12
N GLY A 728 23.99 20.87 15.45
CA GLY A 728 24.71 19.61 15.53
C GLY A 728 24.13 18.72 16.63
N TYR A 729 23.50 17.62 16.23
CA TYR A 729 22.92 16.64 17.15
C TYR A 729 24.03 15.85 17.88
N ASP A 730 24.02 15.89 19.21
CA ASP A 730 24.89 15.07 20.07
C ASP A 730 24.06 14.17 20.99
N ALA A 731 24.03 12.87 20.68
CA ALA A 731 23.32 11.86 21.46
C ALA A 731 23.90 11.72 22.88
N MET A 732 25.18 12.03 23.09
CA MET A 732 25.86 11.91 24.38
C MET A 732 25.30 12.90 25.41
N GLU A 733 24.80 14.07 24.97
CA GLU A 733 24.13 15.05 25.84
C GLU A 733 22.91 14.42 26.54
N TYR A 734 22.05 13.77 25.75
CA TYR A 734 20.83 13.13 26.25
C TYR A 734 21.15 11.91 27.14
N TYR A 735 22.09 11.08 26.71
CA TYR A 735 22.52 9.90 27.45
C TYR A 735 23.08 10.27 28.85
N ASN A 736 23.87 11.34 28.96
CA ASN A 736 24.43 11.76 30.25
C ASN A 736 23.40 12.49 31.13
N ARG A 737 22.45 13.20 30.53
CA ARG A 737 21.45 13.99 31.26
C ARG A 737 20.32 13.13 31.83
N ILE A 738 19.91 12.06 31.15
CA ILE A 738 18.68 11.33 31.43
C ILE A 738 19.00 9.96 32.06
N PRO A 739 18.86 9.77 33.39
CA PRO A 739 19.28 8.54 34.05
C PRO A 739 18.55 7.28 33.58
N GLU A 740 17.25 7.37 33.27
CA GLU A 740 16.49 6.22 32.77
C GLU A 740 16.92 5.81 31.36
N LEU A 741 17.23 6.77 30.50
CA LEU A 741 17.77 6.50 29.15
C LEU A 741 19.15 5.85 29.25
N LYS A 742 20.01 6.38 30.13
CA LYS A 742 21.33 5.79 30.41
C LYS A 742 21.21 4.33 30.82
N GLN A 743 20.32 4.04 31.78
CA GLN A 743 20.08 2.68 32.25
C GLN A 743 19.63 1.74 31.11
N VAL A 744 18.70 2.19 30.26
CA VAL A 744 18.21 1.40 29.12
C VAL A 744 19.35 1.09 28.14
N MET A 745 20.15 2.10 27.79
CA MET A 745 21.28 1.94 26.88
C MET A 745 22.39 1.06 27.46
N ASP A 746 22.67 1.19 28.75
CA ASP A 746 23.65 0.35 29.46
C ASP A 746 23.19 -1.12 29.52
N GLN A 747 21.89 -1.39 29.65
CA GLN A 747 21.34 -2.74 29.59
C GLN A 747 21.46 -3.36 28.19
N ILE A 748 21.18 -2.59 27.13
CA ILE A 748 21.33 -3.07 25.75
C ILE A 748 22.80 -3.34 25.44
N SER A 749 23.69 -2.43 25.84
CA SER A 749 25.15 -2.55 25.65
C SER A 749 25.77 -3.67 26.47
N GLY A 750 25.33 -3.83 27.73
CA GLY A 750 25.86 -4.81 28.68
C GLY A 750 25.35 -6.24 28.50
N GLY A 751 24.59 -6.52 27.42
CA GLY A 751 24.11 -7.87 27.12
C GLY A 751 22.94 -8.36 27.97
N PHE A 752 22.21 -7.47 28.68
CA PHE A 752 21.07 -7.86 29.51
C PHE A 752 19.97 -8.58 28.70
N PHE A 753 19.74 -8.15 27.46
CA PHE A 753 18.79 -8.75 26.53
C PHE A 753 19.42 -9.81 25.61
N SER A 754 20.71 -10.08 25.76
CA SER A 754 21.41 -11.11 24.97
C SER A 754 22.48 -11.82 25.81
N PRO A 755 22.12 -12.52 26.90
CA PRO A 755 23.12 -13.07 27.84
C PRO A 755 24.13 -14.05 27.22
N GLY A 756 23.72 -14.78 26.17
CA GLY A 756 24.61 -15.68 25.42
C GLY A 756 25.54 -14.98 24.42
N GLU A 757 25.21 -13.74 24.02
CA GLU A 757 25.99 -12.92 23.07
C GLU A 757 25.94 -11.45 23.53
N PRO A 758 26.73 -11.05 24.54
CA PRO A 758 26.62 -9.71 25.14
C PRO A 758 26.80 -8.56 24.14
N ASP A 759 27.63 -8.76 23.11
CA ASP A 759 27.92 -7.76 22.07
C ASP A 759 26.91 -7.75 20.91
N LEU A 760 25.84 -8.55 20.96
CA LEU A 760 24.90 -8.73 19.84
C LEU A 760 24.32 -7.39 19.34
N PHE A 761 24.00 -6.47 20.25
CA PHE A 761 23.35 -5.20 19.92
C PHE A 761 24.30 -4.00 19.81
N LYS A 762 25.62 -4.23 19.77
CA LYS A 762 26.63 -3.16 19.70
C LYS A 762 26.42 -2.21 18.52
N ASP A 763 25.95 -2.73 17.38
CA ASP A 763 25.74 -1.92 16.17
C ASP A 763 24.54 -0.97 16.31
N ILE A 764 23.48 -1.41 17.02
CA ILE A 764 22.35 -0.54 17.38
C ILE A 764 22.83 0.55 18.34
N VAL A 765 23.60 0.20 19.38
CA VAL A 765 24.14 1.15 20.35
C VAL A 765 25.03 2.18 19.66
N LYS A 766 25.96 1.71 18.80
CA LYS A 766 26.86 2.57 18.03
C LYS A 766 26.07 3.53 17.12
N MET A 767 25.06 3.02 16.43
CA MET A 767 24.20 3.85 15.58
C MET A 767 23.50 4.94 16.41
N LEU A 768 22.82 4.57 17.50
CA LEU A 768 22.09 5.50 18.37
C LEU A 768 23.01 6.57 19.00
N MET A 769 24.24 6.21 19.35
CA MET A 769 25.19 7.12 20.02
C MET A 769 25.96 8.04 19.06
N HIS A 770 26.18 7.64 17.80
CA HIS A 770 27.13 8.33 16.92
C HIS A 770 26.60 8.70 15.54
N HIS A 771 25.60 7.99 15.03
CA HIS A 771 25.15 8.09 13.64
C HIS A 771 23.63 8.14 13.50
N ASP A 772 22.92 8.51 14.55
CA ASP A 772 21.46 8.53 14.57
C ASP A 772 20.92 9.73 13.78
N ARG A 773 20.57 9.45 12.52
CA ARG A 773 19.95 10.41 11.61
C ARG A 773 18.56 10.87 12.09
N PHE A 774 17.90 10.07 12.92
CA PHE A 774 16.48 10.21 13.27
C PHE A 774 16.26 10.67 14.71
N LYS A 775 17.34 10.95 15.44
CA LYS A 775 17.36 11.68 16.71
C LYS A 775 16.44 11.03 17.77
N VAL A 776 16.51 9.71 17.90
CA VAL A 776 15.71 8.89 18.81
C VAL A 776 15.79 9.41 20.24
N PHE A 777 16.97 9.81 20.73
CA PHE A 777 17.10 10.31 22.11
C PHE A 777 16.52 11.70 22.31
N ALA A 778 16.42 12.52 21.26
CA ALA A 778 15.93 13.88 21.38
C ALA A 778 14.44 13.91 21.79
N ASP A 779 13.66 12.96 21.30
CA ASP A 779 12.22 12.85 21.60
C ASP A 779 11.90 11.89 22.77
N TYR A 780 12.91 11.24 23.37
CA TYR A 780 12.70 10.19 24.37
C TYR A 780 11.92 10.69 25.59
N GLU A 781 12.32 11.80 26.22
CA GLU A 781 11.65 12.28 27.44
C GLU A 781 10.18 12.66 27.21
N ASP A 782 9.91 13.35 26.09
CA ASP A 782 8.56 13.78 25.75
C ASP A 782 7.67 12.60 25.37
N TYR A 783 8.23 11.59 24.71
CA TYR A 783 7.53 10.34 24.43
C TYR A 783 7.11 9.62 25.71
N ILE A 784 8.03 9.43 26.67
CA ILE A 784 7.72 8.78 27.95
C ILE A 784 6.65 9.56 28.73
N LYS A 785 6.77 10.89 28.82
CA LYS A 785 5.76 11.76 29.46
C LYS A 785 4.39 11.65 28.79
N CYS A 786 4.36 11.56 27.46
CA CYS A 786 3.12 11.40 26.72
C CYS A 786 2.47 10.04 26.99
N GLN A 787 3.26 8.96 27.03
CA GLN A 787 2.80 7.62 27.38
C GLN A 787 2.20 7.53 28.79
N GLU A 788 2.68 8.33 29.74
CA GLU A 788 2.07 8.46 31.07
C GLU A 788 0.66 9.06 31.01
N LYS A 789 0.44 10.07 30.15
CA LYS A 789 -0.90 10.65 29.92
C LYS A 789 -1.86 9.63 29.32
N VAL A 790 -1.39 8.84 28.34
CA VAL A 790 -2.17 7.73 27.76
C VAL A 790 -2.60 6.76 28.86
N SER A 791 -1.64 6.31 29.68
CA SER A 791 -1.91 5.38 30.78
C SER A 791 -2.91 5.92 31.80
N ALA A 792 -2.89 7.24 32.04
CA ALA A 792 -3.80 7.91 32.95
C ALA A 792 -5.23 7.97 32.39
N LEU A 793 -5.40 8.36 31.12
CA LEU A 793 -6.71 8.42 30.47
C LEU A 793 -7.34 7.03 30.34
N TYR A 794 -6.55 6.00 30.03
CA TYR A 794 -7.07 4.63 29.87
C TYR A 794 -7.75 4.08 31.13
N LYS A 795 -7.38 4.58 32.32
CA LYS A 795 -8.05 4.22 33.59
C LYS A 795 -9.48 4.78 33.68
N ASN A 796 -9.80 5.81 32.92
CA ASN A 796 -11.14 6.38 32.80
C ASN A 796 -11.78 5.96 31.48
N THR A 797 -12.42 4.79 31.49
CA THR A 797 -13.01 4.17 30.29
C THR A 797 -14.04 5.06 29.59
N LYS A 798 -14.82 5.85 30.34
CA LYS A 798 -15.83 6.74 29.75
C LYS A 798 -15.17 7.85 28.94
N GLU A 799 -14.21 8.57 29.53
CA GLU A 799 -13.52 9.66 28.84
C GLU A 799 -12.60 9.15 27.71
N TRP A 800 -11.96 7.99 27.87
CA TRP A 800 -11.25 7.32 26.78
C TRP A 800 -12.16 7.08 25.58
N THR A 801 -13.36 6.54 25.83
CA THR A 801 -14.29 6.19 24.75
C THR A 801 -14.89 7.43 24.09
N LYS A 802 -15.10 8.53 24.83
CA LYS A 802 -15.48 9.81 24.23
C LYS A 802 -14.42 10.33 23.27
N MET A 803 -13.15 10.28 23.66
CA MET A 803 -12.03 10.66 22.79
C MET A 803 -11.96 9.76 21.54
N VAL A 804 -12.28 8.47 21.68
CA VAL A 804 -12.42 7.55 20.55
C VAL A 804 -13.55 7.98 19.60
N ILE A 805 -14.71 8.37 20.11
CA ILE A 805 -15.84 8.86 19.29
C ILE A 805 -15.43 10.11 18.50
N HIS A 806 -14.72 11.06 19.13
CA HIS A 806 -14.20 12.24 18.44
C HIS A 806 -13.28 11.86 17.27
N ASN A 807 -12.39 10.90 17.47
CA ASN A 807 -11.49 10.41 16.42
C ASN A 807 -12.25 9.72 15.27
N ILE A 808 -13.21 8.84 15.56
CA ILE A 808 -14.03 8.19 14.52
C ILE A 808 -14.81 9.25 13.73
N ALA A 809 -15.43 10.22 14.43
CA ALA A 809 -16.20 11.28 13.81
C ALA A 809 -15.36 12.23 12.93
N GLY A 810 -14.11 12.49 13.33
CA GLY A 810 -13.15 13.30 12.57
C GLY A 810 -12.53 12.58 11.37
N CYS A 811 -12.79 11.28 11.17
CA CYS A 811 -12.07 10.49 10.16
C CYS A 811 -12.58 10.69 8.71
N GLY A 812 -13.70 11.39 8.51
CA GLY A 812 -14.36 11.53 7.20
C GLY A 812 -13.47 12.06 6.07
N LYS A 813 -12.55 13.00 6.38
CA LYS A 813 -11.58 13.55 5.41
C LYS A 813 -10.66 12.49 4.82
N PHE A 814 -10.41 11.39 5.52
CA PHE A 814 -9.42 10.38 5.13
C PHE A 814 -10.00 9.23 4.28
N SER A 815 -11.21 9.38 3.75
CA SER A 815 -11.70 8.46 2.70
C SER A 815 -10.88 8.61 1.42
N SER A 816 -10.48 7.49 0.82
CA SER A 816 -9.86 7.50 -0.51
C SER A 816 -10.81 8.00 -1.61
N ASP A 817 -12.13 8.01 -1.38
CA ASP A 817 -13.08 8.59 -2.35
C ASP A 817 -12.89 10.10 -2.47
N ARG A 818 -12.65 10.79 -1.35
CA ARG A 818 -12.32 12.22 -1.35
C ARG A 818 -11.03 12.46 -2.12
N THR A 819 -10.00 11.67 -1.84
CA THR A 819 -8.71 11.75 -2.55
C THR A 819 -8.92 11.57 -4.06
N ILE A 820 -9.58 10.49 -4.48
CA ILE A 820 -9.81 10.20 -5.91
C ILE A 820 -10.69 11.26 -6.58
N ALA A 821 -11.69 11.81 -5.89
CA ALA A 821 -12.49 12.91 -6.43
C ALA A 821 -11.64 14.17 -6.70
N GLN A 822 -10.67 14.48 -5.84
CA GLN A 822 -9.71 15.58 -6.08
C GLN A 822 -8.78 15.27 -7.26
N TYR A 823 -8.22 14.07 -7.34
CA TYR A 823 -7.42 13.66 -8.51
C TYR A 823 -8.23 13.77 -9.82
N ALA A 824 -9.47 13.28 -9.81
CA ALA A 824 -10.34 13.31 -10.97
C ALA A 824 -10.57 14.74 -11.48
N ARG A 825 -10.96 15.67 -10.60
CA ARG A 825 -11.30 17.04 -11.00
C ARG A 825 -10.08 17.91 -11.30
N GLU A 826 -9.05 17.83 -10.45
CA GLU A 826 -7.94 18.81 -10.45
C GLU A 826 -6.72 18.35 -11.27
N ILE A 827 -6.64 17.07 -11.62
CA ILE A 827 -5.52 16.50 -12.40
C ILE A 827 -6.05 15.83 -13.68
N TRP A 828 -7.00 14.90 -13.56
CA TRP A 828 -7.40 14.10 -14.73
C TRP A 828 -8.45 14.77 -15.62
N GLY A 829 -9.15 15.80 -15.13
CA GLY A 829 -10.23 16.48 -15.86
C GLY A 829 -11.45 15.57 -16.05
N MET A 830 -11.85 14.87 -14.98
CA MET A 830 -12.98 13.94 -14.95
C MET A 830 -13.92 14.26 -13.79
N GLU A 831 -15.22 14.05 -13.99
CA GLU A 831 -16.21 14.16 -12.92
C GLU A 831 -16.58 12.78 -12.35
N PRO A 832 -16.47 12.58 -11.03
CA PRO A 832 -17.00 11.41 -10.35
C PRO A 832 -18.53 11.27 -10.53
N SER A 833 -19.02 10.03 -10.64
CA SER A 833 -20.44 9.73 -10.67
C SER A 833 -20.83 8.68 -9.63
N LEU A 834 -21.95 8.93 -8.96
CA LEU A 834 -22.56 7.98 -8.01
C LEU A 834 -23.71 7.19 -8.65
N GLU A 835 -23.98 7.41 -9.94
CA GLU A 835 -25.03 6.71 -10.68
C GLU A 835 -24.75 5.21 -10.75
N LYS A 836 -25.80 4.41 -10.56
CA LYS A 836 -25.72 2.96 -10.69
C LYS A 836 -25.88 2.58 -12.16
N ILE A 837 -25.02 1.70 -12.66
CA ILE A 837 -25.27 1.03 -13.95
C ILE A 837 -26.30 -0.07 -13.70
N ALA A 838 -27.17 -0.36 -14.68
CA ALA A 838 -28.15 -1.44 -14.60
C ALA A 838 -27.49 -2.78 -14.18
N ALA A 839 -28.14 -3.54 -13.30
CA ALA A 839 -27.71 -4.88 -12.90
C ALA A 839 -27.93 -5.91 -14.04
N PRO A 840 -27.22 -7.04 -14.09
CA PRO A 840 -27.30 -8.02 -15.19
C PRO A 840 -28.70 -8.55 -15.42
N ASP A 841 -29.45 -8.59 -14.34
CA ASP A 841 -30.76 -9.21 -14.22
C ASP A 841 -31.88 -8.16 -14.33
N ASP A 842 -31.55 -6.87 -14.48
CA ASP A 842 -32.55 -5.83 -14.74
C ASP A 842 -33.11 -6.01 -16.17
N PRO A 843 -34.44 -6.03 -16.35
CA PRO A 843 -35.04 -6.07 -17.68
C PRO A 843 -34.60 -4.84 -18.50
N ARG A 844 -34.14 -5.08 -19.72
CA ARG A 844 -33.71 -4.03 -20.66
C ARG A 844 -34.86 -3.18 -21.16
#